data_AF-A0A919P1X3-F1
#
_entry.id   AF-A0A919P1X3-F1
#
_cell.length_a   1.000
_cell.length_b   1.000
_cell.length_c   1.000
_cell.angle_alpha   90.00
_cell.angle_beta   90.00
_cell.angle_gamma   90.00
#
_symmetry.space_group_name_H-M   'P 1'
#
loop_
_entity.id
_entity.type
_entity.pdbx_description
1 polymer ?
#
loop_
_entity_poly.entity_id
_entity_poly.type
_entity_poly.pdbx_seq_one_letter_code
_entity_poly.pdbx_strand_id
1 'polypeptide(L)'
;MVDDGSRTLAGRYEVGELIGRGGMAEVHIGHDTRLGRTVAIKILRSDLARDPSFQNRFRREAQSAASLNHPAIVSVYDTGEDVFTEPTGVVAHVPFIVMEYVEGHTVRDILRDGHAVPIEEAVEITAGVLSALEYSHHAGIVHRDIKPANVMLTPTGAVKVMDFGIARAVADSAATMTQTQAVIGTAQYLSPEQARGETVDARSDLYSTGCLLFELLTGRPPFTGDSPVAVAYQHVREAAPVPSTFASDVPDSLDRITLKALAKERDDRYSTAAEFRSDLEAVVRGGTVGAPAVGAAVLAPVPNDATQVMGPPTTTTQTLPPSTPPWQTTGLGAVTTTTAMGVEDEDERRRPWLMWVLIGIAVLAVAGIIALLLANANKNDTPTTVAVPSVVGLTEDQAKQAITDADLLYQRTEAASEEPKGTAISSDPAAGKQVEKESTVTVTISTGPATTTVPDVAGKSVDDAVKTLEDAGLKVDPNQTQDNNPAYPAGQVTGTNPAANSPVDAGATVTLSVSTGNVTVPNVVGKPQAEATQLLNDANLQVNTTEVESEQAPGTVVSQDKAPESLVKQRQVVTLEIAKARTTATVPSVAGQNYDQAVQTLAQAGLTNVKRVDEASERPANEVLRTDPAAGTEVEFGDQIDIHVSKGNQPQGNGTPTKNP
;
A
#
# COMPACT_ATOMS: atom_id res chain seq x y z
N MET A 1 30.47 -5.25 -28.61
CA MET A 1 31.17 -5.88 -27.49
C MET A 1 32.01 -4.80 -26.84
N VAL A 2 31.44 -4.17 -25.82
CA VAL A 2 32.17 -3.24 -24.96
C VAL A 2 32.73 -4.10 -23.83
N ASP A 3 34.02 -3.96 -23.60
CA ASP A 3 34.83 -4.68 -22.62
C ASP A 3 34.29 -4.38 -21.21
N ASP A 4 33.47 -5.27 -20.65
CA ASP A 4 32.91 -5.14 -19.29
C ASP A 4 33.98 -5.61 -18.30
N GLY A 5 35.03 -4.80 -18.15
CA GLY A 5 36.10 -5.06 -17.21
C GLY A 5 35.53 -5.18 -15.80
N SER A 6 35.83 -6.31 -15.12
CA SER A 6 35.42 -6.62 -13.75
C SER A 6 35.49 -5.39 -12.84
N ARG A 7 34.32 -4.80 -12.56
CA ARG A 7 34.21 -3.62 -11.68
C ARG A 7 34.51 -4.07 -10.26
N THR A 8 35.55 -3.52 -9.64
CA THR A 8 35.92 -3.84 -8.26
C THR A 8 35.63 -2.66 -7.34
N LEU A 9 34.72 -2.81 -6.38
CA LEU A 9 34.37 -1.78 -5.41
C LEU A 9 35.33 -1.79 -4.22
N ALA A 10 35.77 -0.60 -3.82
CA ALA A 10 36.70 -0.39 -2.70
C ALA A 10 37.97 -1.29 -2.75
N GLY A 11 38.39 -1.70 -3.95
CA GLY A 11 39.52 -2.61 -4.16
C GLY A 11 39.36 -3.99 -3.51
N ARG A 12 38.14 -4.41 -3.17
CA ARG A 12 37.87 -5.67 -2.43
C ARG A 12 36.74 -6.50 -3.04
N TYR A 13 35.67 -5.86 -3.47
CA TYR A 13 34.46 -6.56 -3.90
C TYR A 13 34.39 -6.57 -5.42
N GLU A 14 34.63 -7.73 -6.03
CA GLU A 14 34.45 -7.92 -7.46
C GLU A 14 32.96 -8.03 -7.75
N VAL A 15 32.46 -7.15 -8.62
CA VAL A 15 31.05 -7.08 -9.00
C VAL A 15 30.82 -8.01 -10.19
N GLY A 16 29.92 -8.98 -10.02
CA GLY A 16 29.47 -9.88 -11.06
C GLY A 16 28.14 -9.43 -11.67
N GLU A 17 27.35 -10.41 -12.09
CA GLU A 17 26.09 -10.21 -12.81
C GLU A 17 25.01 -9.52 -11.95
N LEU A 18 24.14 -8.76 -12.62
CA LEU A 18 22.93 -8.18 -12.02
C LEU A 18 21.94 -9.30 -11.67
N ILE A 19 21.59 -9.44 -10.40
CA ILE A 19 20.65 -10.45 -9.90
C ILE A 19 19.29 -9.86 -9.50
N GLY A 20 19.18 -8.55 -9.35
CA GLY A 20 17.91 -7.90 -9.05
C GLY A 20 17.93 -6.39 -9.27
N ARG A 21 16.79 -5.82 -9.67
CA ARG A 21 16.64 -4.38 -9.92
C ARG A 21 15.46 -3.83 -9.14
N GLY A 22 15.73 -2.92 -8.21
CA GLY A 22 14.73 -2.19 -7.44
C GLY A 22 14.50 -0.77 -7.95
N GLY A 23 13.54 -0.07 -7.34
CA GLY A 23 13.28 1.34 -7.64
C GLY A 23 14.45 2.26 -7.29
N MET A 24 15.21 1.91 -6.24
CA MET A 24 16.30 2.72 -5.69
C MET A 24 17.70 2.21 -6.04
N ALA A 25 17.87 0.90 -6.10
CA ALA A 25 19.17 0.25 -6.17
C ALA A 25 19.15 -0.97 -7.10
N GLU A 26 20.32 -1.33 -7.58
CA GLU A 26 20.60 -2.56 -8.33
C GLU A 26 21.35 -3.53 -7.41
N VAL A 27 21.02 -4.81 -7.45
CA VAL A 27 21.65 -5.86 -6.63
C VAL A 27 22.41 -6.78 -7.56
N HIS A 28 23.72 -6.88 -7.35
CA HIS A 28 24.62 -7.73 -8.14
C HIS A 28 25.12 -8.88 -7.27
N ILE A 29 25.36 -10.03 -7.86
CA ILE A 29 26.21 -11.04 -7.23
C ILE A 29 27.65 -10.52 -7.24
N GLY A 30 28.43 -10.84 -6.22
CA GLY A 30 29.82 -10.42 -6.15
C GLY A 30 30.69 -11.37 -5.34
N HIS A 31 31.99 -11.11 -5.39
CA HIS A 31 32.99 -11.90 -4.69
C HIS A 31 33.82 -11.01 -3.75
N ASP A 32 33.83 -11.33 -2.47
CA ASP A 32 34.71 -10.70 -1.49
C ASP A 32 36.11 -11.34 -1.60
N THR A 33 37.00 -10.68 -2.34
CA THR A 33 38.36 -11.19 -2.62
C THR A 33 39.23 -11.38 -1.38
N ARG A 34 38.88 -10.72 -0.26
CA ARG A 34 39.64 -10.81 0.99
C ARG A 34 39.26 -12.04 1.82
N LEU A 35 37.97 -12.37 1.83
CA LEU A 35 37.43 -13.50 2.61
C LEU A 35 37.12 -14.74 1.75
N GLY A 36 37.17 -14.61 0.43
CA GLY A 36 36.92 -15.70 -0.52
C GLY A 36 35.47 -16.19 -0.54
N ARG A 37 34.49 -15.31 -0.29
CA ARG A 37 33.07 -15.66 -0.21
C ARG A 37 32.22 -14.91 -1.24
N THR A 38 31.15 -15.56 -1.69
CA THR A 38 30.11 -14.94 -2.49
C THR A 38 29.25 -14.02 -1.63
N VAL A 39 28.94 -12.85 -2.15
CA VAL A 39 28.15 -11.80 -1.49
C VAL A 39 27.13 -11.22 -2.48
N ALA A 40 26.06 -10.63 -1.95
CA ALA A 40 25.21 -9.75 -2.73
C ALA A 40 25.65 -8.30 -2.50
N ILE A 41 25.72 -7.51 -3.56
CA ILE A 41 26.16 -6.13 -3.54
C ILE A 41 25.01 -5.26 -4.04
N LYS A 42 24.37 -4.53 -3.13
CA LYS A 42 23.33 -3.55 -3.44
C LYS A 42 24.01 -2.22 -3.73
N ILE A 43 23.83 -1.67 -4.93
CA ILE A 43 24.47 -0.43 -5.41
C ILE A 43 23.35 0.59 -5.71
N LEU A 44 23.45 1.80 -5.16
CA LEU A 44 22.50 2.86 -5.46
C LEU A 44 22.59 3.21 -6.96
N ARG A 45 21.44 3.33 -7.65
CA ARG A 45 21.45 3.64 -9.07
C ARG A 45 22.10 5.01 -9.33
N SER A 46 22.85 5.14 -10.42
CA SER A 46 23.63 6.33 -10.74
C SER A 46 22.77 7.59 -10.95
N ASP A 47 21.54 7.44 -11.44
CA ASP A 47 20.57 8.51 -11.62
C ASP A 47 20.06 9.08 -10.29
N LEU A 48 20.00 8.24 -9.25
CA LEU A 48 19.56 8.61 -7.89
C LEU A 48 20.73 8.97 -6.96
N ALA A 49 21.95 8.53 -7.30
CA ALA A 49 23.14 8.78 -6.50
C ALA A 49 23.51 10.26 -6.36
N ARG A 50 22.94 11.15 -7.17
CA ARG A 50 23.17 12.60 -7.08
C ARG A 50 22.29 13.28 -6.03
N ASP A 51 21.21 12.63 -5.61
CA ASP A 51 20.24 13.21 -4.68
C ASP A 51 20.61 12.83 -3.23
N PRO A 52 20.95 13.81 -2.37
CA PRO A 52 21.29 13.56 -0.97
C PRO A 52 20.18 12.87 -0.19
N SER A 53 18.91 13.01 -0.58
CA SER A 53 17.78 12.34 0.07
C SER A 53 17.86 10.82 -0.12
N PHE A 54 18.12 10.35 -1.35
CA PHE A 54 18.29 8.93 -1.66
C PHE A 54 19.57 8.37 -1.04
N GLN A 55 20.68 9.10 -1.07
CA GLN A 55 21.91 8.68 -0.37
C GLN A 55 21.67 8.49 1.14
N ASN A 56 21.02 9.44 1.80
CA ASN A 56 20.73 9.37 3.22
C ASN A 56 19.76 8.23 3.56
N ARG A 57 18.78 7.97 2.69
CA ARG A 57 17.87 6.83 2.83
C ARG A 57 18.63 5.50 2.73
N PHE A 58 19.53 5.39 1.76
CA PHE A 58 20.33 4.19 1.52
C PHE A 58 21.30 3.88 2.68
N ARG A 59 21.95 4.92 3.24
CA ARG A 59 22.83 4.75 4.42
C ARG A 59 22.05 4.31 5.67
N ARG A 60 20.85 4.87 5.91
CA ARG A 60 20.02 4.49 7.08
C ARG A 60 19.52 3.06 7.01
N GLU A 61 19.17 2.59 5.82
CA GLU A 61 18.78 1.20 5.57
C GLU A 61 19.91 0.25 5.98
N ALA A 62 21.12 0.51 5.47
CA ALA A 62 22.29 -0.27 5.80
C ALA A 62 22.58 -0.31 7.30
N GLN A 63 22.49 0.86 7.97
CA GLN A 63 22.75 0.99 9.40
C GLN A 63 21.74 0.22 10.26
N SER A 64 20.47 0.24 9.86
CA SER A 64 19.40 -0.48 10.59
C SER A 64 19.61 -1.99 10.48
N ALA A 65 19.86 -2.48 9.27
CA ALA A 65 20.07 -3.91 9.01
C ALA A 65 21.41 -4.45 9.57
N ALA A 66 22.47 -3.64 9.64
CA ALA A 66 23.78 -4.06 10.14
C ALA A 66 23.80 -4.44 11.63
N SER A 67 22.83 -3.98 12.41
CA SER A 67 22.70 -4.32 13.83
C SER A 67 21.99 -5.66 14.09
N LEU A 68 21.44 -6.29 13.04
CA LEU A 68 20.64 -7.50 13.14
C LEU A 68 21.48 -8.73 12.77
N ASN A 69 21.44 -9.75 13.63
CA ASN A 69 22.06 -11.04 13.39
C ASN A 69 21.09 -12.15 13.78
N HIS A 70 20.40 -12.71 12.79
CA HIS A 70 19.38 -13.74 13.00
C HIS A 70 19.36 -14.67 11.79
N PRO A 71 19.17 -16.00 11.95
CA PRO A 71 19.18 -16.94 10.84
C PRO A 71 18.17 -16.60 9.73
N ALA A 72 17.01 -16.05 10.10
CA ALA A 72 15.96 -15.64 9.15
C ALA A 72 16.08 -14.19 8.65
N ILE A 73 17.19 -13.49 8.92
CA ILE A 73 17.45 -12.12 8.43
C ILE A 73 18.68 -12.16 7.53
N VAL A 74 18.62 -11.50 6.38
CA VAL A 74 19.78 -11.31 5.50
C VAL A 74 20.79 -10.41 6.20
N SER A 75 21.99 -10.94 6.43
CA SER A 75 23.03 -10.22 7.17
C SER A 75 23.70 -9.15 6.30
N VAL A 76 23.88 -7.95 6.83
CA VAL A 76 24.71 -6.90 6.20
C VAL A 76 26.14 -7.02 6.72
N TYR A 77 27.10 -7.13 5.80
CA TYR A 77 28.50 -7.34 6.12
C TYR A 77 29.34 -6.07 6.09
N ASP A 78 29.06 -5.18 5.16
CA ASP A 78 29.87 -3.99 4.94
C ASP A 78 29.08 -2.90 4.20
N THR A 79 29.55 -1.67 4.28
CA THR A 79 29.00 -0.52 3.55
C THR A 79 30.14 0.32 3.03
N GLY A 80 30.02 0.85 1.81
CA GLY A 80 31.06 1.70 1.25
C GLY A 80 30.53 2.65 0.21
N GLU A 81 31.45 3.42 -0.38
CA GLU A 81 31.19 4.33 -1.47
C GLU A 81 32.20 4.09 -2.57
N ASP A 82 31.72 4.02 -3.80
CA ASP A 82 32.54 3.94 -4.99
C ASP A 82 32.61 5.32 -5.65
N VAL A 83 33.74 5.61 -6.29
CA VAL A 83 33.98 6.88 -6.97
C VAL A 83 33.82 6.64 -8.46
N PHE A 84 32.70 7.08 -9.01
CA PHE A 84 32.42 6.98 -10.44
C PHE A 84 32.68 8.32 -11.12
N THR A 85 33.66 8.37 -12.02
CA THR A 85 33.92 9.55 -12.85
C THR A 85 33.21 9.39 -14.19
N GLU A 86 32.21 10.23 -14.44
CA GLU A 86 31.48 10.21 -15.70
C GLU A 86 32.38 10.61 -16.89
N PRO A 87 31.99 10.26 -18.13
CA PRO A 87 32.67 10.75 -19.34
C PRO A 87 32.74 12.28 -19.44
N THR A 88 31.86 12.98 -18.71
CA THR A 88 31.78 14.44 -18.57
C THR A 88 32.83 15.02 -17.59
N GLY A 89 33.58 14.17 -16.88
CA GLY A 89 34.55 14.56 -15.86
C GLY A 89 33.97 14.83 -14.47
N VAL A 90 32.65 14.66 -14.29
CA VAL A 90 31.99 14.81 -12.98
C VAL A 90 32.21 13.55 -12.14
N VAL A 91 32.71 13.74 -10.93
CA VAL A 91 32.94 12.66 -9.95
C VAL A 91 31.69 12.51 -9.08
N ALA A 92 31.05 11.34 -9.13
CA ALA A 92 29.90 10.97 -8.32
C ALA A 92 30.27 9.87 -7.32
N HIS A 93 29.84 10.04 -6.06
CA HIS A 93 29.98 9.03 -5.01
C HIS A 93 28.75 8.13 -5.03
N VAL A 94 28.95 6.85 -5.35
CA VAL A 94 27.86 5.86 -5.44
C VAL A 94 27.95 4.93 -4.24
N PRO A 95 27.03 5.04 -3.26
CA PRO A 95 27.05 4.17 -2.09
C PRO A 95 26.65 2.74 -2.46
N PHE A 96 27.25 1.77 -1.77
CA PHE A 96 26.94 0.35 -1.89
C PHE A 96 26.87 -0.33 -0.53
N ILE A 97 26.10 -1.41 -0.44
CA ILE A 97 25.93 -2.28 0.73
C ILE A 97 26.31 -3.70 0.31
N VAL A 98 27.16 -4.34 1.10
CA VAL A 98 27.54 -5.75 0.92
C VAL A 98 26.78 -6.57 1.94
N MET A 99 26.05 -7.57 1.46
CA MET A 99 25.16 -8.40 2.27
C MET A 99 25.32 -9.89 1.92
N GLU A 100 24.73 -10.73 2.77
CA GLU A 100 24.62 -12.17 2.55
C GLU A 100 23.99 -12.45 1.18
N TYR A 101 24.67 -13.28 0.38
CA TYR A 101 24.07 -13.85 -0.82
C TYR A 101 23.16 -15.00 -0.42
N VAL A 102 21.87 -14.86 -0.67
CA VAL A 102 20.88 -15.92 -0.46
C VAL A 102 20.62 -16.60 -1.79
N GLU A 103 21.06 -17.85 -1.91
CA GLU A 103 20.68 -18.71 -3.03
C GLU A 103 19.23 -19.16 -2.84
N GLY A 104 18.34 -18.83 -3.78
CA GLY A 104 16.92 -19.10 -3.65
C GLY A 104 16.03 -18.24 -4.55
N HIS A 105 14.73 -18.27 -4.28
CA HIS A 105 13.72 -17.45 -4.98
C HIS A 105 12.98 -16.56 -3.98
N THR A 106 12.45 -15.43 -4.46
CA THR A 106 11.57 -14.62 -3.62
C THR A 106 10.19 -15.27 -3.53
N VAL A 107 9.46 -15.01 -2.45
CA VAL A 107 8.06 -15.47 -2.32
C VAL A 107 7.19 -14.88 -3.44
N ARG A 108 7.55 -13.70 -3.97
CA ARG A 108 6.92 -13.13 -5.16
C ARG A 108 7.06 -14.02 -6.40
N ASP A 109 8.22 -14.63 -6.59
CA ASP A 109 8.46 -15.51 -7.75
C ASP A 109 7.63 -16.79 -7.64
N ILE A 110 7.45 -17.30 -6.42
CA ILE A 110 6.59 -18.47 -6.13
C ILE A 110 5.12 -18.15 -6.44
N LEU A 111 4.65 -16.96 -6.08
CA LEU A 111 3.27 -16.52 -6.26
C LEU A 111 2.96 -15.97 -7.67
N ARG A 112 3.95 -15.92 -8.58
CA ARG A 112 3.84 -15.24 -9.87
C ARG A 112 2.70 -15.76 -10.75
N ASP A 113 2.41 -17.05 -10.66
CA ASP A 113 1.37 -17.70 -11.45
C ASP A 113 -0.03 -17.62 -10.80
N GLY A 114 -0.15 -16.94 -9.65
CA GLY A 114 -1.42 -16.74 -8.93
C GLY A 114 -1.94 -17.99 -8.23
N HIS A 115 -1.10 -19.01 -8.05
CA HIS A 115 -1.45 -20.23 -7.34
C HIS A 115 -1.20 -20.06 -5.84
N ALA A 116 -2.10 -20.61 -5.03
CA ALA A 116 -1.90 -20.75 -3.61
C ALA A 116 -0.73 -21.71 -3.32
N VAL A 117 0.00 -21.42 -2.25
CA VAL A 117 1.06 -22.27 -1.71
C VAL A 117 0.42 -23.32 -0.80
N PRO A 118 0.93 -24.56 -0.74
CA PRO A 118 0.46 -25.56 0.21
C PRO A 118 0.40 -25.00 1.63
N ILE A 119 -0.66 -25.32 2.37
CA ILE A 119 -0.96 -24.70 3.67
C ILE A 119 0.20 -24.85 4.65
N GLU A 120 0.82 -26.02 4.73
CA GLU A 120 1.97 -26.28 5.60
C GLU A 120 3.13 -25.35 5.26
N GLU A 121 3.44 -25.19 3.97
CA GLU A 121 4.50 -24.31 3.50
C GLU A 121 4.16 -22.83 3.73
N ALA A 122 2.90 -22.41 3.51
CA ALA A 122 2.43 -21.06 3.82
C ALA A 122 2.61 -20.71 5.30
N VAL A 123 2.31 -21.66 6.20
CA VAL A 123 2.50 -21.51 7.64
C VAL A 123 3.98 -21.46 8.00
N GLU A 124 4.82 -22.32 7.43
CA GLU A 124 6.28 -22.32 7.66
C GLU A 124 6.95 -21.02 7.21
N ILE A 125 6.60 -20.52 6.00
CA ILE A 125 7.07 -19.23 5.49
C ILE A 125 6.69 -18.11 6.47
N THR A 126 5.42 -18.05 6.86
CA THR A 126 4.90 -16.98 7.73
C THR A 126 5.53 -17.05 9.12
N ALA A 127 5.72 -18.24 9.68
CA ALA A 127 6.40 -18.43 10.96
C ALA A 127 7.87 -17.99 10.91
N GLY A 128 8.57 -18.25 9.79
CA GLY A 128 9.94 -17.77 9.56
C GLY A 128 10.02 -16.25 9.50
N VAL A 129 9.09 -15.59 8.81
CA VAL A 129 8.98 -14.11 8.78
C VAL A 129 8.72 -13.56 10.18
N LEU A 130 7.77 -14.15 10.92
CA LEU A 130 7.47 -13.72 12.29
C LEU A 130 8.66 -13.92 13.24
N SER A 131 9.47 -14.96 13.05
CA SER A 131 10.71 -15.14 13.81
C SER A 131 11.72 -14.02 13.56
N ALA A 132 11.85 -13.57 12.31
CA ALA A 132 12.71 -12.45 11.97
C ALA A 132 12.18 -11.12 12.55
N LEU A 133 10.87 -10.90 12.45
CA LEU A 133 10.21 -9.71 13.00
C LEU A 133 10.31 -9.65 14.53
N GLU A 134 10.10 -10.77 15.23
CA GLU A 134 10.26 -10.84 16.69
C GLU A 134 11.64 -10.34 17.13
N TYR A 135 12.70 -10.85 16.48
CA TYR A 135 14.08 -10.44 16.76
C TYR A 135 14.30 -8.95 16.49
N SER A 136 13.82 -8.45 15.35
CA SER A 136 13.97 -7.05 14.96
C SER A 136 13.20 -6.10 15.89
N HIS A 137 11.97 -6.45 16.25
CA HIS A 137 11.12 -5.68 17.16
C HIS A 137 11.71 -5.60 18.56
N HIS A 138 12.37 -6.66 19.05
CA HIS A 138 13.11 -6.63 20.32
C HIS A 138 14.32 -5.68 20.28
N ALA A 139 14.95 -5.53 19.10
CA ALA A 139 16.00 -4.55 18.85
C ALA A 139 15.45 -3.12 18.59
N GLY A 140 14.13 -2.91 18.67
CA GLY A 140 13.48 -1.62 18.44
C GLY A 140 13.41 -1.21 16.96
N ILE A 141 13.63 -2.14 16.04
CA ILE A 141 13.60 -1.90 14.60
C ILE A 141 12.30 -2.46 14.04
N VAL A 142 11.55 -1.63 13.31
CA VAL A 142 10.34 -2.01 12.59
C VAL A 142 10.68 -2.13 11.11
N HIS A 143 10.22 -3.20 10.44
CA HIS A 143 10.57 -3.49 9.06
C HIS A 143 9.92 -2.49 8.08
N ARG A 144 8.61 -2.29 8.23
CA ARG A 144 7.74 -1.32 7.52
C ARG A 144 7.44 -1.61 6.05
N ASP A 145 8.13 -2.56 5.42
CA ASP A 145 7.90 -2.94 4.02
C ASP A 145 7.82 -4.47 3.82
N ILE A 146 7.07 -5.17 4.68
CA ILE A 146 6.89 -6.63 4.54
C ILE A 146 6.01 -6.91 3.32
N LYS A 147 6.53 -7.71 2.38
CA LYS A 147 5.88 -8.13 1.14
C LYS A 147 6.60 -9.33 0.52
N PRO A 148 5.98 -10.08 -0.42
CA PRO A 148 6.60 -11.25 -1.04
C PRO A 148 7.97 -11.00 -1.69
N ALA A 149 8.22 -9.80 -2.20
CA ALA A 149 9.50 -9.44 -2.81
C ALA A 149 10.66 -9.31 -1.81
N ASN A 150 10.36 -9.11 -0.52
CA ASN A 150 11.35 -8.92 0.55
C ASN A 150 11.52 -10.19 1.42
N VAL A 151 10.97 -11.32 0.97
CA VAL A 151 11.09 -12.63 1.64
C VAL A 151 11.64 -13.61 0.61
N MET A 152 12.73 -14.30 0.96
CA MET A 152 13.35 -15.34 0.15
C MET A 152 13.26 -16.70 0.82
N LEU A 153 13.18 -17.73 -0.02
CA LEU A 153 13.27 -19.13 0.36
C LEU A 153 14.51 -19.76 -0.26
N THR A 154 15.33 -20.37 0.59
CA THR A 154 16.47 -21.17 0.13
C THR A 154 16.01 -22.53 -0.41
N PRO A 155 16.83 -23.24 -1.20
CA PRO A 155 16.55 -24.62 -1.61
C PRO A 155 16.30 -25.61 -0.47
N THR A 156 16.72 -25.27 0.75
CA THR A 156 16.50 -26.07 1.96
C THR A 156 15.21 -25.70 2.69
N GLY A 157 14.41 -24.76 2.17
CA GLY A 157 13.19 -24.26 2.81
C GLY A 157 13.42 -23.21 3.90
N ALA A 158 14.64 -22.68 4.06
CA ALA A 158 14.90 -21.66 5.07
C ALA A 158 14.41 -20.29 4.59
N VAL A 159 13.69 -19.58 5.46
CA VAL A 159 13.19 -18.22 5.20
C VAL A 159 14.26 -17.18 5.49
N LYS A 160 14.41 -16.20 4.60
CA LYS A 160 15.30 -15.05 4.75
C LYS A 160 14.54 -13.76 4.44
N VAL A 161 14.42 -12.88 5.43
CA VAL A 161 13.82 -11.54 5.27
C VAL A 161 14.92 -10.51 5.00
N MET A 162 14.70 -9.64 4.03
CA MET A 162 15.65 -8.61 3.58
C MET A 162 15.06 -7.20 3.68
N ASP A 163 15.89 -6.17 3.50
CA ASP A 163 15.48 -4.76 3.41
C ASP A 163 14.81 -4.20 4.69
N PHE A 164 15.33 -4.59 5.86
CA PHE A 164 14.91 -4.02 7.15
C PHE A 164 15.18 -2.52 7.23
N GLY A 165 14.12 -1.75 7.53
CA GLY A 165 14.28 -0.38 8.04
C GLY A 165 14.33 0.71 6.99
N ILE A 166 13.41 0.69 6.03
CA ILE A 166 13.11 1.87 5.19
C ILE A 166 11.68 2.35 5.47
N ALA A 167 11.50 3.34 6.35
CA ALA A 167 10.39 4.26 6.11
C ALA A 167 10.74 5.69 6.45
N ARG A 168 10.42 6.53 5.47
CA ARG A 168 9.98 7.92 5.55
C ARG A 168 10.36 8.64 6.85
N ALA A 169 11.28 9.60 6.70
CA ALA A 169 11.14 10.82 7.47
C ALA A 169 9.73 11.39 7.19
N VAL A 170 9.09 11.90 8.24
CA VAL A 170 7.75 12.48 8.27
C VAL A 170 7.49 13.53 7.15
N ALA A 171 8.54 14.04 6.51
CA ALA A 171 8.46 14.97 5.37
C ALA A 171 8.04 14.33 4.03
N ASP A 172 8.21 13.03 3.84
CA ASP A 172 8.00 12.43 2.52
C ASP A 172 6.57 11.95 2.28
N SER A 173 5.68 11.98 3.30
CA SER A 173 4.29 11.46 3.27
C SER A 173 3.45 11.92 2.08
N ALA A 174 3.71 13.13 1.57
CA ALA A 174 3.07 13.70 0.39
C ALA A 174 3.81 13.45 -0.95
N ALA A 175 5.13 13.23 -0.93
CA ALA A 175 5.96 13.18 -2.15
C ALA A 175 5.96 11.81 -2.84
N THR A 176 5.94 10.72 -2.07
CA THR A 176 5.96 9.35 -2.64
C THR A 176 4.60 8.90 -3.20
N MET A 177 3.49 9.57 -2.85
CA MET A 177 2.18 9.29 -3.46
C MET A 177 1.94 10.06 -4.77
N THR A 178 2.77 11.05 -5.09
CA THR A 178 2.61 11.94 -6.25
C THR A 178 3.58 11.65 -7.40
N GLN A 179 4.47 10.66 -7.27
CA GLN A 179 5.36 10.22 -8.35
C GLN A 179 4.90 8.89 -8.98
N THR A 180 4.16 9.03 -10.08
CA THR A 180 3.33 8.02 -10.77
C THR A 180 4.08 6.89 -11.49
N GLN A 181 5.38 6.66 -11.26
CA GLN A 181 6.15 5.69 -12.08
C GLN A 181 6.90 4.59 -11.32
N ALA A 182 6.86 4.55 -9.98
CA ALA A 182 7.55 3.50 -9.20
C ALA A 182 6.67 2.76 -8.16
N VAL A 183 5.40 3.15 -7.97
CA VAL A 183 4.56 2.74 -6.82
C VAL A 183 3.36 1.88 -7.25
N ILE A 184 3.50 1.08 -8.30
CA ILE A 184 2.38 0.24 -8.79
C ILE A 184 2.24 -1.09 -8.01
N GLY A 185 3.25 -1.51 -7.24
CA GLY A 185 3.23 -2.79 -6.50
C GLY A 185 3.28 -2.73 -4.96
N THR A 186 3.57 -1.58 -4.34
CA THR A 186 3.83 -1.53 -2.89
C THR A 186 2.56 -1.35 -2.04
N ALA A 187 1.47 -0.86 -2.62
CA ALA A 187 0.28 -0.51 -1.85
C ALA A 187 -0.49 -1.73 -1.29
N GLN A 188 -0.33 -2.91 -1.88
CA GLN A 188 -1.06 -4.15 -1.55
C GLN A 188 -0.76 -4.73 -0.16
N TYR A 189 0.32 -4.26 0.48
CA TYR A 189 0.76 -4.75 1.79
C TYR A 189 0.87 -3.61 2.82
N LEU A 190 0.36 -2.42 2.50
CA LEU A 190 0.37 -1.29 3.44
C LEU A 190 -0.58 -1.55 4.61
N SER A 191 -0.12 -1.24 5.81
CA SER A 191 -1.02 -1.17 6.96
C SER A 191 -1.94 0.07 6.90
N PRO A 192 -3.13 0.04 7.55
CA PRO A 192 -4.06 1.17 7.58
C PRO A 192 -3.40 2.48 8.06
N GLU A 193 -2.56 2.39 9.08
CA GLU A 193 -1.80 3.52 9.62
C GLU A 193 -0.77 4.07 8.64
N GLN A 194 -0.09 3.21 7.86
CA GLN A 194 0.81 3.68 6.80
C GLN A 194 0.06 4.38 5.67
N ALA A 195 -1.13 3.87 5.31
CA ALA A 195 -1.99 4.49 4.30
C ALA A 195 -2.55 5.85 4.76
N ARG A 196 -2.81 6.03 6.06
CA ARG A 196 -3.22 7.32 6.67
C ARG A 196 -2.05 8.27 6.96
N GLY A 197 -0.80 7.78 6.86
CA GLY A 197 0.39 8.55 7.23
C GLY A 197 0.56 8.77 8.74
N GLU A 198 0.00 7.89 9.56
CA GLU A 198 0.15 7.88 11.00
C GLU A 198 1.51 7.31 11.43
N THR A 199 1.80 7.33 12.74
CA THR A 199 3.00 6.70 13.30
C THR A 199 2.95 5.18 13.11
N VAL A 200 4.03 4.59 12.60
CA VAL A 200 4.14 3.15 12.32
C VAL A 200 4.84 2.46 13.47
N ASP A 201 4.26 1.38 13.99
CA ASP A 201 4.82 0.55 15.06
C ASP A 201 4.98 -0.93 14.63
N ALA A 202 5.41 -1.79 15.54
CA ALA A 202 5.61 -3.23 15.28
C ALA A 202 4.34 -3.92 14.74
N ARG A 203 3.15 -3.46 15.12
CA ARG A 203 1.86 -4.05 14.72
C ARG A 203 1.49 -3.73 13.28
N SER A 204 2.15 -2.75 12.67
CA SER A 204 2.09 -2.50 11.23
C SER A 204 2.74 -3.64 10.44
N ASP A 205 3.88 -4.17 10.90
CA ASP A 205 4.52 -5.32 10.27
C ASP A 205 3.67 -6.59 10.40
N LEU A 206 2.95 -6.74 11.53
CA LEU A 206 2.05 -7.88 11.74
C LEU A 206 0.86 -7.84 10.79
N TYR A 207 0.34 -6.65 10.49
CA TYR A 207 -0.70 -6.46 9.48
C TYR A 207 -0.20 -6.85 8.08
N SER A 208 0.96 -6.31 7.67
CA SER A 208 1.57 -6.65 6.38
C SER A 208 1.90 -8.14 6.26
N THR A 209 2.29 -8.78 7.36
CA THR A 209 2.46 -10.24 7.44
C THR A 209 1.13 -10.98 7.30
N GLY A 210 0.03 -10.44 7.81
CA GLY A 210 -1.32 -10.93 7.55
C GLY A 210 -1.70 -10.86 6.07
N CYS A 211 -1.33 -9.78 5.36
CA CYS A 211 -1.52 -9.68 3.91
C CYS A 211 -0.71 -10.74 3.16
N LEU A 212 0.55 -10.96 3.57
CA LEU A 212 1.41 -12.01 3.02
C LEU A 212 0.82 -13.41 3.24
N LEU A 213 0.35 -13.72 4.46
CA LEU A 213 -0.31 -14.99 4.78
C LEU A 213 -1.57 -15.19 3.94
N PHE A 214 -2.41 -14.15 3.83
CA PHE A 214 -3.60 -14.21 2.98
C PHE A 214 -3.23 -14.60 1.54
N GLU A 215 -2.23 -13.94 0.96
CA GLU A 215 -1.82 -14.20 -0.42
C GLU A 215 -1.19 -15.59 -0.60
N LEU A 216 -0.39 -16.06 0.36
CA LEU A 216 0.13 -17.43 0.35
C LEU A 216 -1.02 -18.45 0.32
N LEU A 217 -2.07 -18.22 1.10
CA LEU A 217 -3.22 -19.13 1.19
C LEU A 217 -4.17 -19.07 -0.02
N THR A 218 -4.27 -17.92 -0.70
CA THR A 218 -5.28 -17.72 -1.75
C THR A 218 -4.71 -17.46 -3.15
N GLY A 219 -3.40 -17.29 -3.28
CA GLY A 219 -2.73 -16.91 -4.54
C GLY A 219 -2.98 -15.46 -4.99
N ARG A 220 -3.59 -14.62 -4.13
CA ARG A 220 -3.93 -13.21 -4.41
C ARG A 220 -3.89 -12.37 -3.13
N PRO A 221 -3.49 -11.10 -3.17
CA PRO A 221 -3.54 -10.23 -1.99
C PRO A 221 -5.00 -9.98 -1.54
N PRO A 222 -5.23 -9.56 -0.28
CA PRO A 222 -6.57 -9.33 0.24
C PRO A 222 -7.30 -8.21 -0.49
N PHE A 223 -6.55 -7.20 -0.95
CA PHE A 223 -7.06 -5.99 -1.57
C PHE A 223 -6.37 -5.74 -2.92
N THR A 224 -7.16 -5.40 -3.93
CA THR A 224 -6.73 -5.18 -5.31
C THR A 224 -7.53 -4.03 -5.91
N GLY A 225 -6.91 -3.21 -6.74
CA GLY A 225 -7.58 -2.10 -7.42
C GLY A 225 -6.73 -1.48 -8.52
N ASP A 226 -7.38 -0.70 -9.38
CA ASP A 226 -6.77 -0.11 -10.58
C ASP A 226 -5.78 1.03 -10.27
N SER A 227 -5.72 1.48 -9.01
CA SER A 227 -4.74 2.45 -8.55
C SER A 227 -4.20 2.14 -7.15
N PRO A 228 -2.95 2.53 -6.83
CA PRO A 228 -2.39 2.39 -5.48
C PRO A 228 -3.22 3.10 -4.41
N VAL A 229 -3.86 4.22 -4.76
CA VAL A 229 -4.74 4.98 -3.86
C VAL A 229 -6.01 4.20 -3.55
N ALA A 230 -6.60 3.52 -4.53
CA ALA A 230 -7.76 2.65 -4.32
C ALA A 230 -7.42 1.51 -3.36
N VAL A 231 -6.28 0.83 -3.56
CA VAL A 231 -5.84 -0.25 -2.66
C VAL A 231 -5.57 0.28 -1.25
N ALA A 232 -4.93 1.44 -1.11
CA ALA A 232 -4.73 2.08 0.19
C ALA A 232 -6.07 2.41 0.90
N TYR A 233 -7.08 2.85 0.15
CA TYR A 233 -8.43 3.08 0.69
C TYR A 233 -9.07 1.79 1.21
N GLN A 234 -8.94 0.68 0.47
CA GLN A 234 -9.43 -0.64 0.91
C GLN A 234 -8.75 -1.09 2.20
N HIS A 235 -7.43 -0.93 2.33
CA HIS A 235 -6.73 -1.18 3.59
C HIS A 235 -7.28 -0.34 4.75
N VAL A 236 -7.70 0.91 4.51
CA VAL A 236 -8.21 1.81 5.55
C VAL A 236 -9.67 1.55 5.94
N ARG A 237 -10.53 1.16 4.98
CA ARG A 237 -12.00 1.14 5.17
C ARG A 237 -12.66 -0.23 4.97
N GLU A 238 -12.21 -1.02 4.01
CA GLU A 238 -12.90 -2.27 3.64
C GLU A 238 -12.49 -3.41 4.54
N ALA A 239 -13.45 -4.22 5.02
CA ALA A 239 -13.14 -5.42 5.77
C ALA A 239 -12.35 -6.40 4.90
N ALA A 240 -11.33 -7.05 5.47
CA ALA A 240 -10.59 -8.07 4.76
C ALA A 240 -11.52 -9.25 4.46
N PRO A 241 -11.53 -9.78 3.23
CA PRO A 241 -12.30 -10.98 2.93
C PRO A 241 -11.71 -12.18 3.66
N VAL A 242 -12.52 -13.23 3.81
CA VAL A 242 -12.11 -14.46 4.50
C VAL A 242 -11.35 -15.36 3.52
N PRO A 243 -10.13 -15.85 3.83
CA PRO A 243 -9.34 -16.68 2.90
C PRO A 243 -10.11 -17.88 2.33
N SER A 244 -10.88 -18.59 3.16
CA SER A 244 -11.70 -19.74 2.72
C SER A 244 -12.77 -19.43 1.68
N THR A 245 -13.13 -18.15 1.48
CA THR A 245 -14.04 -17.75 0.39
C THR A 245 -13.38 -17.83 -0.99
N PHE A 246 -12.04 -17.83 -1.05
CA PHE A 246 -11.28 -17.98 -2.30
C PHE A 246 -10.65 -19.38 -2.42
N ALA A 247 -10.20 -19.97 -1.31
CA ALA A 247 -9.55 -21.28 -1.27
C ALA A 247 -10.23 -22.18 -0.24
N SER A 248 -11.12 -23.08 -0.69
CA SER A 248 -12.01 -23.86 0.18
C SER A 248 -11.31 -24.88 1.09
N ASP A 249 -10.05 -25.18 0.81
CA ASP A 249 -9.17 -26.05 1.59
C ASP A 249 -8.56 -25.34 2.81
N VAL A 250 -8.65 -24.01 2.89
CA VAL A 250 -8.18 -23.24 4.05
C VAL A 250 -9.04 -23.54 5.29
N PRO A 251 -8.45 -24.02 6.40
CA PRO A 251 -9.17 -24.29 7.64
C PRO A 251 -9.65 -23.00 8.33
N ASP A 252 -10.78 -23.08 9.04
CA ASP A 252 -11.34 -21.97 9.86
C ASP A 252 -10.31 -21.37 10.84
N SER A 253 -9.39 -22.19 11.36
CA SER A 253 -8.33 -21.70 12.24
C SER A 253 -7.39 -20.71 11.54
N LEU A 254 -7.07 -20.91 10.25
CA LEU A 254 -6.25 -19.99 9.47
C LEU A 254 -7.02 -18.76 9.01
N ASP A 255 -8.33 -18.89 8.78
CA ASP A 255 -9.20 -17.73 8.57
C ASP A 255 -9.14 -16.79 9.79
N ARG A 256 -9.33 -17.34 10.99
CA ARG A 256 -9.33 -16.56 12.24
C ARG A 256 -8.00 -15.86 12.49
N ILE A 257 -6.90 -16.57 12.29
CA ILE A 257 -5.55 -16.02 12.45
C ILE A 257 -5.30 -14.89 11.45
N THR A 258 -5.60 -15.13 10.17
CA THR A 258 -5.42 -14.14 9.11
C THR A 258 -6.26 -12.89 9.35
N LEU A 259 -7.53 -13.05 9.73
CA LEU A 259 -8.43 -11.93 9.99
C LEU A 259 -8.05 -11.14 11.25
N LYS A 260 -7.54 -11.80 12.30
CA LYS A 260 -6.99 -11.11 13.49
C LYS A 260 -5.78 -10.25 13.11
N ALA A 261 -4.87 -10.75 12.28
CA ALA A 261 -3.74 -9.97 11.78
C ALA A 261 -4.19 -8.78 10.91
N LEU A 262 -5.25 -8.96 10.11
CA LEU A 262 -5.81 -7.95 9.21
C LEU A 262 -6.85 -7.01 9.87
N ALA A 263 -6.97 -7.01 11.20
CA ALA A 263 -7.83 -6.07 11.91
C ALA A 263 -7.40 -4.62 11.64
N LYS A 264 -8.36 -3.71 11.52
CA LYS A 264 -8.08 -2.31 11.14
C LYS A 264 -7.45 -1.53 12.28
N GLU A 265 -8.04 -1.65 13.47
CA GLU A 265 -7.48 -1.08 14.69
C GLU A 265 -6.29 -1.91 15.18
N ARG A 266 -5.24 -1.23 15.66
CA ARG A 266 -3.97 -1.87 16.03
C ARG A 266 -4.09 -2.73 17.28
N ASP A 267 -4.95 -2.33 18.21
CA ASP A 267 -5.16 -3.03 19.48
C ASP A 267 -5.97 -4.33 19.31
N ASP A 268 -6.68 -4.47 18.19
CA ASP A 268 -7.42 -5.69 17.83
C ASP A 268 -6.53 -6.75 17.14
N ARG A 269 -5.30 -6.38 16.76
CA ARG A 269 -4.33 -7.28 16.13
C ARG A 269 -3.58 -8.09 17.19
N TYR A 270 -2.71 -8.98 16.72
CA TYR A 270 -1.67 -9.56 17.57
C TYR A 270 -0.80 -8.46 18.19
N SER A 271 -0.50 -8.57 19.48
CA SER A 271 0.32 -7.58 20.18
C SER A 271 1.81 -7.75 19.86
N THR A 272 2.24 -8.97 19.55
CA THR A 272 3.64 -9.32 19.25
C THR A 272 3.75 -10.36 18.14
N ALA A 273 4.89 -10.39 17.45
CA ALA A 273 5.19 -11.43 16.45
C ALA A 273 5.21 -12.84 17.06
N ALA A 274 5.61 -12.97 18.33
CA ALA A 274 5.64 -14.24 19.05
C ALA A 274 4.22 -14.82 19.28
N GLU A 275 3.26 -13.96 19.63
CA GLU A 275 1.86 -14.34 19.80
C GLU A 275 1.27 -14.87 18.47
N PHE A 276 1.52 -14.14 17.38
CA PHE A 276 1.07 -14.54 16.04
C PHE A 276 1.71 -15.87 15.63
N ARG A 277 3.03 -16.03 15.80
CA ARG A 277 3.73 -17.29 15.48
C ARG A 277 3.18 -18.46 16.29
N SER A 278 2.91 -18.26 17.58
CA SER A 278 2.39 -19.32 18.45
C SER A 278 1.03 -19.83 18.00
N ASP A 279 0.13 -18.95 17.52
CA ASP A 279 -1.17 -19.34 17.00
C ASP A 279 -1.03 -20.16 15.70
N LEU A 280 -0.14 -19.74 14.79
CA LEU A 280 0.14 -20.47 13.54
C LEU A 280 0.69 -21.88 13.80
N GLU A 281 1.67 -22.00 14.70
CA GLU A 281 2.22 -23.30 15.07
C GLU A 281 1.20 -24.19 15.79
N ALA A 282 0.24 -23.60 16.52
CA ALA A 282 -0.83 -24.36 17.15
C ALA A 282 -1.73 -25.03 16.10
N VAL A 283 -1.97 -24.40 14.94
CA VAL A 283 -2.74 -24.99 13.83
C VAL A 283 -2.06 -26.24 13.30
N VAL A 284 -0.75 -26.18 13.05
CA VAL A 284 0.03 -27.33 12.54
C VAL A 284 0.00 -28.51 13.52
N ARG A 285 -0.05 -28.22 14.83
CA ARG A 285 -0.12 -29.24 15.89
C ARG A 285 -1.54 -29.70 16.23
N GLY A 286 -2.58 -29.19 15.56
CA GLY A 286 -3.98 -29.50 15.84
C GLY A 286 -4.50 -28.98 17.20
N GLY A 287 -3.87 -27.92 17.72
CA GLY A 287 -4.21 -27.28 18.99
C GLY A 287 -5.30 -26.20 18.87
N THR A 288 -5.69 -25.62 20.01
CA THR A 288 -6.65 -24.50 20.06
C THR A 288 -5.95 -23.17 19.79
N VAL A 289 -6.48 -22.38 18.84
CA VAL A 289 -5.98 -21.04 18.51
C VAL A 289 -6.62 -19.97 19.41
N GLY A 290 -5.84 -18.94 19.80
CA GLY A 290 -6.31 -17.81 20.60
C GLY A 290 -7.08 -16.75 19.81
N ALA A 291 -7.02 -16.76 18.47
CA ALA A 291 -7.78 -15.88 17.60
C ALA A 291 -9.30 -16.07 17.78
N PRO A 292 -10.14 -15.03 17.94
CA PRO A 292 -11.59 -15.18 18.16
C PRO A 292 -12.30 -15.83 16.95
N ALA A 293 -13.47 -16.43 17.17
CA ALA A 293 -14.25 -17.10 16.11
C ALA A 293 -14.81 -16.09 15.08
N VAL A 294 -14.77 -16.44 13.79
CA VAL A 294 -15.32 -15.62 12.70
C VAL A 294 -16.83 -15.53 12.89
N GLY A 295 -17.32 -14.37 13.34
CA GLY A 295 -18.75 -14.13 13.61
C GLY A 295 -19.06 -13.43 14.93
N ALA A 296 -18.12 -13.37 15.88
CA ALA A 296 -18.33 -12.65 17.15
C ALA A 296 -18.15 -11.12 17.04
N ALA A 297 -17.50 -10.62 15.98
CA ALA A 297 -17.19 -9.20 15.80
C ALA A 297 -18.23 -8.40 14.98
N VAL A 298 -19.32 -9.04 14.51
CA VAL A 298 -20.33 -8.39 13.63
C VAL A 298 -21.62 -8.01 14.35
N LEU A 299 -21.67 -8.13 15.69
CA LEU A 299 -22.85 -7.77 16.50
C LEU A 299 -22.46 -6.97 17.75
N ALA A 300 -21.79 -5.83 17.57
CA ALA A 300 -21.88 -4.75 18.54
C ALA A 300 -23.00 -3.80 18.09
N PRO A 301 -24.16 -3.77 18.77
CA PRO A 301 -25.19 -2.80 18.42
C PRO A 301 -24.76 -1.39 18.86
N VAL A 302 -24.85 -0.49 17.89
CA VAL A 302 -24.83 0.97 18.06
C VAL A 302 -25.89 1.36 19.12
N PRO A 303 -25.60 2.19 20.14
CA PRO A 303 -26.64 2.66 21.04
C PRO A 303 -27.48 3.69 20.29
N ASN A 304 -28.65 3.27 19.80
CA ASN A 304 -29.64 4.17 19.23
C ASN A 304 -30.82 4.27 20.19
N ASP A 305 -31.14 5.51 20.58
CA ASP A 305 -32.35 5.91 21.27
C ASP A 305 -33.59 5.37 20.54
N ALA A 306 -34.34 4.49 21.21
CA ALA A 306 -35.74 4.24 20.89
C ALA A 306 -36.50 3.65 22.10
N THR A 307 -37.28 4.54 22.70
CA THR A 307 -38.50 4.35 23.49
C THR A 307 -39.09 2.92 23.52
N GLN A 308 -39.12 2.29 24.70
CA GLN A 308 -40.03 1.17 24.98
C GLN A 308 -40.98 1.46 26.14
N VAL A 309 -42.19 0.97 25.90
CA VAL A 309 -43.47 1.33 26.50
C VAL A 309 -43.68 0.61 27.83
N MET A 310 -44.29 1.33 28.77
CA MET A 310 -44.52 0.94 30.15
C MET A 310 -45.89 0.26 30.35
N GLY A 311 -45.95 -0.80 31.15
CA GLY A 311 -47.13 -1.21 31.93
C GLY A 311 -47.27 -2.73 32.16
N PRO A 312 -48.04 -3.19 33.17
CA PRO A 312 -48.34 -2.63 34.50
C PRO A 312 -47.94 -3.60 35.66
N PRO A 313 -48.00 -3.17 36.94
CA PRO A 313 -47.48 -3.94 38.06
C PRO A 313 -48.54 -4.88 38.67
N THR A 314 -48.15 -6.11 38.96
CA THR A 314 -48.91 -6.99 39.87
C THR A 314 -48.09 -7.28 41.12
N THR A 315 -48.63 -6.78 42.22
CA THR A 315 -48.26 -6.96 43.61
C THR A 315 -48.44 -8.40 44.07
N THR A 316 -47.46 -8.96 44.77
CA THR A 316 -47.75 -9.91 45.86
C THR A 316 -46.65 -9.84 46.93
N THR A 317 -47.13 -9.69 48.17
CA THR A 317 -46.46 -9.46 49.46
C THR A 317 -45.92 -10.74 50.10
N GLN A 318 -44.77 -10.68 50.81
CA GLN A 318 -44.41 -11.44 52.05
C GLN A 318 -42.98 -11.05 52.51
N THR A 319 -42.76 -10.26 53.57
CA THR A 319 -42.57 -10.58 55.03
C THR A 319 -41.36 -11.45 55.42
N LEU A 320 -40.41 -10.83 56.14
CA LEU A 320 -39.34 -11.40 57.02
C LEU A 320 -39.94 -12.04 58.32
N PRO A 321 -39.16 -12.61 59.28
CA PRO A 321 -37.93 -13.48 59.32
C PRO A 321 -38.24 -14.79 60.18
N PRO A 322 -37.36 -15.54 60.92
CA PRO A 322 -35.90 -15.46 61.20
C PRO A 322 -35.08 -16.80 61.28
N SER A 323 -33.75 -16.63 61.53
CA SER A 323 -32.84 -17.42 62.40
C SER A 323 -32.37 -18.88 62.08
N THR A 324 -31.05 -18.98 61.78
CA THR A 324 -29.99 -19.88 62.34
C THR A 324 -29.92 -21.41 62.03
N PRO A 325 -28.68 -22.00 62.09
CA PRO A 325 -28.20 -23.19 61.36
C PRO A 325 -28.41 -24.48 62.16
N PRO A 326 -27.79 -25.64 61.81
CA PRO A 326 -26.70 -26.11 62.71
C PRO A 326 -25.65 -27.16 62.19
N TRP A 327 -24.66 -27.44 63.07
CA TRP A 327 -23.70 -28.58 63.19
C TRP A 327 -22.42 -28.58 62.30
N GLN A 328 -21.19 -28.83 62.79
CA GLN A 328 -20.68 -29.06 64.16
C GLN A 328 -19.14 -29.23 64.24
N THR A 329 -18.62 -29.02 65.45
CA THR A 329 -17.44 -29.66 66.11
C THR A 329 -16.03 -29.26 65.63
N THR A 330 -15.05 -28.97 66.49
CA THR A 330 -14.85 -29.21 67.95
C THR A 330 -13.76 -28.22 68.36
N GLY A 331 -13.87 -27.37 69.39
CA GLY A 331 -14.10 -27.64 70.82
C GLY A 331 -12.80 -27.22 71.54
N LEU A 332 -12.74 -26.62 72.72
CA LEU A 332 -13.62 -26.15 73.81
C LEU A 332 -12.69 -25.17 74.59
N GLY A 333 -13.06 -24.11 75.28
CA GLY A 333 -14.23 -23.71 76.08
C GLY A 333 -13.64 -22.93 77.27
N ALA A 334 -13.97 -21.64 77.45
CA ALA A 334 -14.87 -21.13 78.52
C ALA A 334 -14.26 -21.19 79.95
N VAL A 335 -14.37 -20.23 80.87
CA VAL A 335 -15.19 -19.02 81.01
C VAL A 335 -14.66 -18.18 82.19
N THR A 336 -14.92 -16.88 82.10
CA THR A 336 -15.12 -15.81 83.10
C THR A 336 -15.15 -16.12 84.61
N THR A 337 -14.63 -15.19 85.42
CA THR A 337 -15.34 -14.38 86.46
C THR A 337 -14.47 -14.11 87.71
N THR A 338 -14.62 -12.88 88.21
CA THR A 338 -14.12 -12.26 89.45
C THR A 338 -14.26 -13.10 90.73
N THR A 339 -13.39 -12.87 91.74
CA THR A 339 -13.69 -12.48 93.16
C THR A 339 -12.57 -12.89 94.16
N ALA A 340 -12.22 -11.96 95.07
CA ALA A 340 -11.76 -12.08 96.47
C ALA A 340 -10.40 -12.69 96.91
N MET A 341 -9.63 -11.82 97.62
CA MET A 341 -9.02 -11.93 98.97
C MET A 341 -8.19 -13.16 99.40
N GLY A 342 -7.02 -12.86 100.00
CA GLY A 342 -6.23 -13.73 100.90
C GLY A 342 -4.75 -13.79 100.48
N VAL A 343 -3.83 -12.92 100.91
CA VAL A 343 -3.19 -12.74 102.24
C VAL A 343 -2.09 -13.80 102.51
N GLU A 344 -0.88 -13.28 102.80
CA GLU A 344 0.30 -13.87 103.49
C GLU A 344 1.10 -14.95 102.71
N ASP A 345 2.44 -14.99 102.69
CA ASP A 345 3.51 -14.27 103.39
C ASP A 345 4.89 -14.63 102.78
N GLU A 346 5.89 -13.77 103.03
CA GLU A 346 7.34 -14.07 103.19
C GLU A 346 8.17 -14.56 101.96
N ASP A 347 9.40 -14.13 101.67
CA ASP A 347 10.33 -13.13 102.21
C ASP A 347 11.55 -13.01 101.23
N GLU A 348 12.44 -12.04 101.48
CA GLU A 348 13.86 -11.92 101.02
C GLU A 348 14.26 -11.00 99.84
N ARG A 349 14.33 -9.70 100.18
CA ARG A 349 15.55 -8.85 100.23
C ARG A 349 16.52 -8.68 99.02
N ARG A 350 16.47 -7.44 98.51
CA ARG A 350 17.55 -6.40 98.36
C ARG A 350 18.50 -6.42 97.14
N ARG A 351 18.44 -5.33 96.34
CA ARG A 351 19.53 -4.33 96.09
C ARG A 351 18.97 -3.07 95.35
N PRO A 352 18.91 -1.85 95.96
CA PRO A 352 18.02 -0.76 95.51
C PRO A 352 18.68 0.45 94.81
N TRP A 353 19.70 0.29 93.95
CA TRP A 353 20.31 1.45 93.27
C TRP A 353 20.18 1.49 91.74
N LEU A 354 19.78 0.38 91.10
CA LEU A 354 19.71 0.28 89.64
C LEU A 354 18.45 0.95 89.03
N MET A 355 17.36 1.11 89.80
CA MET A 355 16.12 1.71 89.32
C MET A 355 16.21 3.23 89.12
N TRP A 356 16.97 3.95 89.94
CA TRP A 356 17.03 5.42 89.85
C TRP A 356 17.83 5.91 88.63
N VAL A 357 18.79 5.12 88.13
CA VAL A 357 19.51 5.44 86.88
C VAL A 357 18.61 5.25 85.65
N LEU A 358 17.77 4.21 85.64
CA LEU A 358 16.86 3.93 84.54
C LEU A 358 15.69 4.93 84.47
N ILE A 359 15.20 5.41 85.62
CA ILE A 359 14.16 6.45 85.67
C ILE A 359 14.72 7.81 85.21
N GLY A 360 15.97 8.15 85.54
CA GLY A 360 16.62 9.38 85.06
C GLY A 360 16.79 9.42 83.53
N ILE A 361 17.19 8.29 82.93
CA ILE A 361 17.33 8.17 81.46
C ILE A 361 15.96 8.20 80.77
N ALA A 362 14.94 7.54 81.34
CA ALA A 362 13.59 7.56 80.79
C ALA A 362 12.95 8.97 80.83
N VAL A 363 13.17 9.73 81.91
CA VAL A 363 12.67 11.11 82.04
C VAL A 363 13.41 12.07 81.10
N LEU A 364 14.73 11.90 80.91
CA LEU A 364 15.49 12.70 79.94
C LEU A 364 15.14 12.35 78.48
N ALA A 365 14.85 11.08 78.19
CA ALA A 365 14.38 10.65 76.87
C ALA A 365 12.97 11.20 76.58
N VAL A 366 12.06 11.17 77.55
CA VAL A 366 10.71 11.73 77.40
C VAL A 366 10.75 13.27 77.32
N ALA A 367 11.60 13.94 78.10
CA ALA A 367 11.78 15.38 77.99
C ALA A 367 12.45 15.79 76.66
N GLY A 368 13.39 15.00 76.16
CA GLY A 368 14.01 15.18 74.85
C GLY A 368 13.02 14.95 73.71
N ILE A 369 12.14 13.95 73.82
CA ILE A 369 11.06 13.69 72.85
C ILE A 369 10.00 14.79 72.92
N ILE A 370 9.63 15.27 74.10
CA ILE A 370 8.68 16.39 74.26
C ILE A 370 9.28 17.70 73.75
N ALA A 371 10.58 17.96 74.00
CA ALA A 371 11.28 19.11 73.44
C ALA A 371 11.45 19.00 71.92
N LEU A 372 11.67 17.81 71.38
CA LEU A 372 11.74 17.56 69.94
C LEU A 372 10.36 17.67 69.28
N LEU A 373 9.29 17.23 69.95
CA LEU A 373 7.91 17.39 69.49
C LEU A 373 7.43 18.85 69.59
N LEU A 374 7.81 19.60 70.64
CA LEU A 374 7.50 21.03 70.77
C LEU A 374 8.37 21.91 69.86
N ALA A 375 9.62 21.51 69.59
CA ALA A 375 10.47 22.16 68.58
C ALA A 375 10.01 21.86 67.14
N ASN A 376 9.35 20.73 66.90
CA ASN A 376 8.75 20.39 65.60
C ASN A 376 7.29 20.89 65.47
N ALA A 377 6.62 21.23 66.56
CA ALA A 377 5.27 21.82 66.59
C ALA A 377 5.25 23.33 66.25
N ASN A 378 6.41 23.91 65.92
CA ASN A 378 6.55 25.28 65.43
C ASN A 378 7.05 25.35 63.98
N LYS A 379 6.79 24.31 63.17
CA LYS A 379 6.70 24.48 61.72
C LYS A 379 5.26 24.77 61.37
N ASN A 380 4.92 26.06 61.34
CA ASN A 380 3.83 26.51 60.51
C ASN A 380 4.22 26.20 59.06
N ASP A 381 3.85 25.02 58.57
CA ASP A 381 3.75 24.78 57.13
C ASP A 381 2.60 25.65 56.63
N THR A 382 2.88 26.93 56.40
CA THR A 382 2.11 27.71 55.45
C THR A 382 2.14 26.92 54.14
N PRO A 383 1.00 26.53 53.53
CA PRO A 383 1.03 25.88 52.23
C PRO A 383 1.82 26.80 51.31
N THR A 384 2.94 26.29 50.78
CA THR A 384 3.74 27.04 49.82
C THR A 384 2.91 27.07 48.55
N THR A 385 2.12 28.12 48.39
CA THR A 385 1.34 28.32 47.17
C THR A 385 2.26 28.88 46.09
N VAL A 386 2.10 28.38 44.87
CA VAL A 386 2.78 28.91 43.69
C VAL A 386 1.73 29.51 42.76
N ALA A 387 2.07 30.61 42.10
CA ALA A 387 1.19 31.24 41.13
C ALA A 387 1.23 30.48 39.80
N VAL A 388 0.07 30.18 39.22
CA VAL A 388 0.00 29.57 37.89
C VAL A 388 0.63 30.50 36.84
N PRO A 389 1.63 30.05 36.06
CA PRO A 389 2.27 30.87 35.03
C PRO A 389 1.33 31.16 33.84
N SER A 390 1.59 32.26 33.12
CA SER A 390 0.85 32.59 31.91
C SER A 390 1.31 31.73 30.74
N VAL A 391 0.48 30.77 30.33
CA VAL A 391 0.77 29.84 29.24
C VAL A 391 0.07 30.18 27.92
N VAL A 392 -0.86 31.13 27.92
CA VAL A 392 -1.62 31.52 26.71
C VAL A 392 -0.67 32.10 25.65
N GLY A 393 -0.76 31.61 24.42
CA GLY A 393 0.08 32.01 23.28
C GLY A 393 1.42 31.28 23.19
N LEU A 394 1.75 30.42 24.17
CA LEU A 394 2.96 29.57 24.12
C LEU A 394 2.70 28.30 23.31
N THR A 395 3.77 27.70 22.78
CA THR A 395 3.69 26.34 22.24
C THR A 395 3.44 25.33 23.36
N GLU A 396 2.88 24.16 23.04
CA GLU A 396 2.64 23.10 24.01
C GLU A 396 3.88 22.79 24.87
N ASP A 397 5.06 22.65 24.25
CA ASP A 397 6.32 22.36 24.97
C ASP A 397 6.71 23.51 25.92
N GLN A 398 6.54 24.76 25.48
CA GLN A 398 6.83 25.94 26.30
C GLN A 398 5.85 26.08 27.47
N ALA A 399 4.56 25.80 27.23
CA ALA A 399 3.54 25.79 28.27
C ALA A 399 3.81 24.70 29.30
N LYS A 400 4.15 23.48 28.86
CA LYS A 400 4.52 22.37 29.73
C LYS A 400 5.76 22.69 30.57
N GLN A 401 6.78 23.29 29.95
CA GLN A 401 7.98 23.72 30.65
C GLN A 401 7.67 24.78 31.70
N ALA A 402 6.91 25.82 31.35
CA ALA A 402 6.54 26.89 32.28
C ALA A 402 5.76 26.37 33.50
N ILE A 403 4.84 25.41 33.30
CA ILE A 403 4.06 24.78 34.38
C ILE A 403 4.96 23.91 35.27
N THR A 404 5.86 23.14 34.68
CA THR A 404 6.79 22.28 35.42
C THR A 404 7.81 23.09 36.22
N ASP A 405 8.33 24.19 35.65
CA ASP A 405 9.25 25.12 36.32
C ASP A 405 8.60 25.83 37.53
N ALA A 406 7.27 25.88 37.58
CA ALA A 406 6.49 26.42 38.69
C ALA A 406 6.15 25.37 39.77
N ASP A 407 6.76 24.17 39.74
CA ASP A 407 6.44 23.03 40.63
C ASP A 407 4.95 22.60 40.55
N LEU A 408 4.32 22.72 39.37
CA LEU A 408 2.92 22.32 39.12
C LEU A 408 2.85 21.15 38.13
N LEU A 409 1.76 20.37 38.21
CA LEU A 409 1.53 19.24 37.32
C LEU A 409 0.82 19.68 36.04
N TYR A 410 1.39 19.38 34.88
CA TYR A 410 0.78 19.70 33.58
C TYR A 410 -0.24 18.63 33.15
N GLN A 411 -1.45 19.06 32.82
CA GLN A 411 -2.46 18.23 32.15
C GLN A 411 -2.90 18.90 30.84
N ARG A 412 -3.09 18.11 29.79
CA ARG A 412 -3.50 18.59 28.46
C ARG A 412 -5.00 18.38 28.24
N THR A 413 -5.64 19.37 27.63
CA THR A 413 -6.94 19.24 26.97
C THR A 413 -6.90 19.97 25.62
N GLU A 414 -7.89 19.75 24.75
CA GLU A 414 -7.92 20.27 23.39
C GLU A 414 -9.25 20.94 23.07
N ALA A 415 -9.21 22.01 22.28
CA ALA A 415 -10.41 22.66 21.74
C ALA A 415 -10.12 23.30 20.38
N ALA A 416 -11.17 23.50 19.57
CA ALA A 416 -11.08 24.28 18.35
C ALA A 416 -10.96 25.78 18.67
N SER A 417 -10.09 26.49 17.95
CA SER A 417 -9.83 27.91 18.12
C SER A 417 -9.21 28.49 16.85
N GLU A 418 -9.36 29.80 16.64
CA GLU A 418 -8.70 30.52 15.53
C GLU A 418 -7.16 30.56 15.69
N GLU A 419 -6.64 30.23 16.88
CA GLU A 419 -5.21 30.18 17.16
C GLU A 419 -4.53 29.00 16.44
N PRO A 420 -3.26 29.12 16.02
CA PRO A 420 -2.53 28.04 15.36
C PRO A 420 -2.55 26.74 16.16
N LYS A 421 -2.67 25.60 15.46
CA LYS A 421 -2.63 24.28 16.08
C LYS A 421 -1.37 24.11 16.93
N GLY A 422 -1.52 23.64 18.17
CA GLY A 422 -0.42 23.44 19.11
C GLY A 422 -0.12 24.65 20.02
N THR A 423 -0.88 25.74 19.89
CA THR A 423 -0.80 26.91 20.77
C THR A 423 -1.72 26.75 21.97
N ALA A 424 -1.24 27.05 23.17
CA ALA A 424 -2.06 27.07 24.38
C ALA A 424 -3.02 28.29 24.36
N ILE A 425 -4.32 28.03 24.50
CA ILE A 425 -5.37 29.07 24.42
C ILE A 425 -5.95 29.44 25.79
N SER A 426 -5.86 28.54 26.77
CA SER A 426 -6.31 28.78 28.14
C SER A 426 -5.67 27.81 29.14
N SER A 427 -5.75 28.14 30.42
CA SER A 427 -5.40 27.24 31.51
C SER A 427 -6.43 27.28 32.63
N ASP A 428 -6.65 26.15 33.30
CA ASP A 428 -7.43 26.03 34.53
C ASP A 428 -6.62 25.26 35.58
N PRO A 429 -6.27 25.86 36.74
CA PRO A 429 -6.59 27.23 37.16
C PRO A 429 -5.98 28.34 36.28
N ALA A 430 -6.65 29.50 36.21
CA ALA A 430 -6.21 30.62 35.37
C ALA A 430 -4.86 31.21 35.81
N ALA A 431 -4.11 31.78 34.86
CA ALA A 431 -2.82 32.42 35.12
C ALA A 431 -2.90 33.45 36.26
N GLY A 432 -1.90 33.43 37.14
CA GLY A 432 -1.79 34.29 38.33
C GLY A 432 -2.52 33.78 39.58
N LYS A 433 -3.32 32.71 39.49
CA LYS A 433 -3.98 32.11 40.66
C LYS A 433 -2.97 31.36 41.52
N GLN A 434 -3.05 31.55 42.83
CA GLN A 434 -2.25 30.83 43.82
C GLN A 434 -2.83 29.43 44.03
N VAL A 435 -2.02 28.41 43.80
CA VAL A 435 -2.38 26.99 43.98
C VAL A 435 -1.31 26.30 44.81
N GLU A 436 -1.64 25.19 45.47
CA GLU A 436 -0.65 24.43 46.23
C GLU A 436 0.39 23.82 45.27
N LYS A 437 1.64 23.64 45.72
CA LYS A 437 2.64 22.87 44.96
C LYS A 437 2.08 21.51 44.57
N GLU A 438 2.51 21.01 43.41
CA GLU A 438 2.04 19.75 42.82
C GLU A 438 0.54 19.74 42.44
N SER A 439 -0.15 20.89 42.47
CA SER A 439 -1.50 21.00 41.91
C SER A 439 -1.49 20.83 40.39
N THR A 440 -2.56 20.24 39.85
CA THR A 440 -2.72 20.06 38.40
C THR A 440 -3.26 21.31 37.73
N VAL A 441 -2.58 21.75 36.68
CA VAL A 441 -3.03 22.82 35.77
C VAL A 441 -3.36 22.18 34.42
N THR A 442 -4.64 22.25 34.05
CA THR A 442 -5.11 21.82 32.73
C THR A 442 -4.91 22.94 31.73
N VAL A 443 -4.09 22.71 30.71
CA VAL A 443 -3.86 23.65 29.61
C VAL A 443 -4.63 23.20 28.38
N THR A 444 -5.46 24.08 27.83
CA THR A 444 -6.20 23.84 26.59
C THR A 444 -5.33 24.22 25.41
N ILE A 445 -5.08 23.28 24.50
CA ILE A 445 -4.30 23.47 23.29
C ILE A 445 -5.23 23.62 22.09
N SER A 446 -4.95 24.58 21.21
CA SER A 446 -5.69 24.78 19.97
C SER A 446 -5.49 23.59 19.03
N THR A 447 -6.60 23.11 18.49
CA THR A 447 -6.61 22.13 17.38
C THR A 447 -6.64 22.80 16.00
N GLY A 448 -6.70 24.14 15.96
CA GLY A 448 -6.99 24.94 14.76
C GLY A 448 -8.49 25.28 14.61
N PRO A 449 -8.87 25.98 13.53
CA PRO A 449 -10.27 26.29 13.25
C PRO A 449 -11.13 25.03 13.16
N ALA A 450 -12.43 25.17 13.43
CA ALA A 450 -13.37 24.06 13.26
C ALA A 450 -13.35 23.58 11.80
N THR A 451 -13.22 22.27 11.59
CA THR A 451 -13.23 21.67 10.26
C THR A 451 -14.60 21.10 9.91
N THR A 452 -14.96 21.17 8.64
CA THR A 452 -16.13 20.52 8.04
C THR A 452 -15.68 19.68 6.85
N THR A 453 -16.49 18.73 6.41
CA THR A 453 -16.17 17.88 5.25
C THR A 453 -16.90 18.38 4.02
N VAL A 454 -16.23 18.44 2.88
CA VAL A 454 -16.87 18.77 1.60
C VAL A 454 -17.88 17.66 1.23
N PRO A 455 -19.19 17.93 1.16
CA PRO A 455 -20.17 16.94 0.72
C PRO A 455 -19.92 16.46 -0.72
N ASP A 456 -20.27 15.21 -1.01
CA ASP A 456 -20.30 14.73 -2.39
C ASP A 456 -21.54 15.27 -3.12
N VAL A 457 -21.28 16.04 -4.17
CA VAL A 457 -22.29 16.69 -5.02
C VAL A 457 -22.19 16.25 -6.48
N ALA A 458 -21.39 15.21 -6.78
CA ALA A 458 -21.30 14.68 -8.13
C ALA A 458 -22.67 14.17 -8.64
N GLY A 459 -22.97 14.44 -9.92
CA GLY A 459 -24.24 14.11 -10.56
C GLY A 459 -25.41 15.05 -10.21
N LYS A 460 -25.25 15.97 -9.25
CA LYS A 460 -26.26 17.00 -8.97
C LYS A 460 -26.23 18.11 -10.02
N SER A 461 -27.34 18.84 -10.12
CA SER A 461 -27.35 20.13 -10.83
C SER A 461 -26.43 21.12 -10.08
N VAL A 462 -25.94 22.13 -10.79
CA VAL A 462 -25.13 23.20 -10.16
C VAL A 462 -25.88 23.83 -8.98
N ASP A 463 -27.17 24.13 -9.15
CA ASP A 463 -27.98 24.77 -8.10
C ASP A 463 -28.15 23.87 -6.87
N ASP A 464 -28.40 22.57 -7.06
CA ASP A 464 -28.53 21.61 -5.96
C ASP A 464 -27.18 21.36 -5.27
N ALA A 465 -26.08 21.37 -6.03
CA ALA A 465 -24.73 21.25 -5.51
C ALA A 465 -24.37 22.45 -4.65
N VAL A 466 -24.63 23.67 -5.14
CA VAL A 466 -24.41 24.92 -4.40
C VAL A 466 -25.16 24.88 -3.07
N LYS A 467 -26.45 24.56 -3.10
CA LYS A 467 -27.26 24.46 -1.90
C LYS A 467 -26.71 23.44 -0.91
N THR A 468 -26.29 22.26 -1.39
CA THR A 468 -25.71 21.21 -0.53
C THR A 468 -24.41 21.69 0.14
N LEU A 469 -23.57 22.43 -0.59
CA LEU A 469 -22.30 22.96 -0.05
C LEU A 469 -22.56 24.08 0.96
N GLU A 470 -23.50 24.98 0.67
CA GLU A 470 -23.91 26.05 1.59
C GLU A 470 -24.54 25.50 2.89
N ASP A 471 -25.39 24.48 2.78
CA ASP A 471 -25.99 23.77 3.93
C ASP A 471 -24.92 23.11 4.82
N ALA A 472 -23.76 22.74 4.25
CA ALA A 472 -22.61 22.20 4.97
C ALA A 472 -21.67 23.28 5.56
N GLY A 473 -22.04 24.56 5.44
CA GLY A 473 -21.27 25.69 5.95
C GLY A 473 -20.07 26.05 5.06
N LEU A 474 -20.09 25.69 3.79
CA LEU A 474 -19.04 26.00 2.80
C LEU A 474 -19.48 27.11 1.86
N LYS A 475 -18.50 27.81 1.27
CA LYS A 475 -18.74 28.81 0.24
C LYS A 475 -18.48 28.20 -1.13
N VAL A 476 -19.20 28.62 -2.16
CA VAL A 476 -18.96 28.14 -3.53
C VAL A 476 -18.27 29.24 -4.34
N ASP A 477 -17.21 28.87 -5.06
CA ASP A 477 -16.57 29.76 -6.01
C ASP A 477 -17.53 30.05 -7.18
N PRO A 478 -17.83 31.32 -7.51
CA PRO A 478 -18.64 31.64 -8.69
C PRO A 478 -18.00 31.17 -10.01
N ASN A 479 -16.69 30.95 -10.04
CA ASN A 479 -15.99 30.41 -11.20
C ASN A 479 -16.04 28.89 -11.17
N GLN A 480 -16.69 28.29 -12.16
CA GLN A 480 -16.76 26.84 -12.34
C GLN A 480 -15.68 26.38 -13.31
N THR A 481 -15.14 25.18 -13.08
CA THR A 481 -14.26 24.50 -14.04
C THR A 481 -15.11 23.66 -14.99
N GLN A 482 -14.72 23.63 -16.27
CA GLN A 482 -15.39 22.82 -17.27
C GLN A 482 -14.70 21.46 -17.39
N ASP A 483 -15.49 20.39 -17.45
CA ASP A 483 -15.01 19.01 -17.57
C ASP A 483 -15.70 18.29 -18.72
N ASN A 484 -14.93 17.57 -19.54
CA ASN A 484 -15.43 16.80 -20.69
C ASN A 484 -15.63 15.34 -20.25
N ASN A 485 -16.67 15.11 -19.45
CA ASN A 485 -16.89 13.83 -18.78
C ASN A 485 -17.98 13.00 -19.48
N PRO A 486 -17.72 11.75 -19.90
CA PRO A 486 -18.72 10.92 -20.57
C PRO A 486 -19.85 10.43 -19.66
N ALA A 487 -19.64 10.39 -18.34
CA ALA A 487 -20.60 9.83 -17.39
C ALA A 487 -21.72 10.82 -17.00
N TYR A 488 -21.44 12.13 -17.05
CA TYR A 488 -22.37 13.17 -16.58
C TYR A 488 -22.89 14.02 -17.75
N PRO A 489 -24.21 14.19 -17.91
CA PRO A 489 -24.80 15.12 -18.86
C PRO A 489 -24.35 16.57 -18.68
N ALA A 490 -24.51 17.37 -19.74
CA ALA A 490 -24.23 18.81 -19.71
C ALA A 490 -24.92 19.50 -18.52
N GLY A 491 -24.16 20.31 -17.77
CA GLY A 491 -24.68 21.10 -16.65
C GLY A 491 -24.77 20.36 -15.31
N GLN A 492 -24.33 19.10 -15.23
CA GLN A 492 -24.16 18.41 -13.96
C GLN A 492 -22.75 18.57 -13.40
N VAL A 493 -22.65 18.59 -12.07
CA VAL A 493 -21.37 18.63 -11.37
C VAL A 493 -20.66 17.28 -11.52
N THR A 494 -19.41 17.31 -11.99
CA THR A 494 -18.56 16.11 -12.10
C THR A 494 -17.68 15.92 -10.87
N GLY A 495 -17.46 16.99 -10.09
CA GLY A 495 -16.71 16.96 -8.85
C GLY A 495 -16.49 18.35 -8.27
N THR A 496 -15.69 18.41 -7.20
CA THR A 496 -15.36 19.65 -6.49
C THR A 496 -13.86 19.78 -6.25
N ASN A 497 -13.39 21.00 -6.02
CA ASN A 497 -12.06 21.28 -5.51
C ASN A 497 -12.14 22.29 -4.34
N PRO A 498 -11.78 21.93 -3.10
CA PRO A 498 -11.28 20.63 -2.64
C PRO A 498 -12.23 19.45 -2.93
N ALA A 499 -11.67 18.25 -3.06
CA ALA A 499 -12.42 17.06 -3.46
C ALA A 499 -13.48 16.66 -2.43
N ALA A 500 -14.54 16.00 -2.87
CA ALA A 500 -15.57 15.46 -1.98
C ALA A 500 -14.95 14.60 -0.87
N ASN A 501 -15.54 14.68 0.32
CA ASN A 501 -15.10 14.04 1.57
C ASN A 501 -13.76 14.53 2.13
N SER A 502 -13.12 15.56 1.53
CA SER A 502 -11.94 16.19 2.12
C SER A 502 -12.30 17.05 3.34
N PRO A 503 -11.49 17.03 4.42
CA PRO A 503 -11.65 17.94 5.53
C PRO A 503 -11.15 19.34 5.12
N VAL A 504 -11.97 20.34 5.35
CA VAL A 504 -11.67 21.76 5.08
C VAL A 504 -12.07 22.59 6.27
N ASP A 505 -11.50 23.78 6.41
CA ASP A 505 -11.92 24.71 7.46
C ASP A 505 -13.38 25.13 7.24
N ALA A 506 -14.13 25.35 8.31
CA ALA A 506 -15.49 25.86 8.22
C ALA A 506 -15.50 27.19 7.45
N GLY A 507 -16.39 27.31 6.45
CA GLY A 507 -16.46 28.49 5.58
C GLY A 507 -15.45 28.51 4.43
N ALA A 508 -14.68 27.44 4.21
CA ALA A 508 -13.80 27.30 3.05
C ALA A 508 -14.56 27.40 1.72
N THR A 509 -13.87 27.90 0.69
CA THR A 509 -14.41 28.03 -0.67
C THR A 509 -14.17 26.75 -1.48
N VAL A 510 -15.22 26.24 -2.13
CA VAL A 510 -15.21 25.05 -2.97
C VAL A 510 -15.55 25.44 -4.41
N THR A 511 -14.70 25.05 -5.36
CA THR A 511 -14.91 25.21 -6.80
C THR A 511 -15.64 23.99 -7.36
N LEU A 512 -16.66 24.19 -8.19
CA LEU A 512 -17.39 23.11 -8.88
C LEU A 512 -16.78 22.83 -10.25
N SER A 513 -16.56 21.56 -10.57
CA SER A 513 -16.32 21.08 -11.94
C SER A 513 -17.65 20.66 -12.57
N VAL A 514 -17.96 21.18 -13.76
CA VAL A 514 -19.25 20.99 -14.42
C VAL A 514 -19.05 20.38 -15.81
N SER A 515 -19.84 19.36 -16.10
CA SER A 515 -19.80 18.67 -17.39
C SER A 515 -20.21 19.61 -18.52
N THR A 516 -19.37 19.69 -19.56
CA THR A 516 -19.67 20.44 -20.78
C THR A 516 -20.70 19.72 -21.67
N GLY A 517 -20.95 18.43 -21.40
CA GLY A 517 -21.71 17.55 -22.30
C GLY A 517 -20.95 17.14 -23.56
N ASN A 518 -19.66 17.44 -23.64
CA ASN A 518 -18.78 16.98 -24.71
C ASN A 518 -17.89 15.84 -24.22
N VAL A 519 -17.45 15.03 -25.17
CA VAL A 519 -16.54 13.91 -24.99
C VAL A 519 -15.48 13.94 -26.08
N THR A 520 -14.30 13.44 -25.77
CA THR A 520 -13.19 13.34 -26.70
C THR A 520 -13.36 12.08 -27.55
N VAL A 521 -13.29 12.21 -28.88
CA VAL A 521 -13.36 11.08 -29.81
C VAL A 521 -12.09 10.24 -29.72
N PRO A 522 -12.15 8.95 -29.33
CA PRO A 522 -11.00 8.06 -29.35
C PRO A 522 -10.47 7.81 -30.77
N ASN A 523 -9.18 7.52 -30.89
CA ASN A 523 -8.62 7.00 -32.14
C ASN A 523 -8.90 5.50 -32.25
N VAL A 524 -9.71 5.12 -33.24
CA VAL A 524 -10.08 3.72 -33.48
C VAL A 524 -9.60 3.18 -34.82
N VAL A 525 -8.90 3.98 -35.62
CA VAL A 525 -8.34 3.56 -36.92
C VAL A 525 -7.32 2.43 -36.72
N GLY A 526 -7.42 1.37 -37.53
CA GLY A 526 -6.55 0.20 -37.47
C GLY A 526 -6.93 -0.82 -36.39
N LYS A 527 -7.94 -0.57 -35.56
CA LYS A 527 -8.43 -1.52 -34.55
C LYS A 527 -9.48 -2.48 -35.14
N PRO A 528 -9.69 -3.66 -34.52
CA PRO A 528 -10.85 -4.50 -34.83
C PRO A 528 -12.16 -3.77 -34.53
N GLN A 529 -13.19 -3.99 -35.35
CA GLN A 529 -14.52 -3.36 -35.21
C GLN A 529 -15.10 -3.51 -33.79
N ALA A 530 -14.95 -4.69 -33.17
CA ALA A 530 -15.46 -4.95 -31.82
C ALA A 530 -14.78 -4.06 -30.76
N GLU A 531 -13.45 -3.92 -30.83
CA GLU A 531 -12.67 -3.07 -29.93
C GLU A 531 -12.99 -1.59 -30.16
N ALA A 532 -13.05 -1.18 -31.44
CA ALA A 532 -13.41 0.19 -31.83
C ALA A 532 -14.81 0.58 -31.31
N THR A 533 -15.76 -0.34 -31.41
CA THR A 533 -17.14 -0.11 -30.95
C THR A 533 -17.18 0.06 -29.43
N GLN A 534 -16.43 -0.78 -28.70
CA GLN A 534 -16.34 -0.68 -27.24
C GLN A 534 -15.75 0.67 -26.80
N LEU A 535 -14.62 1.07 -27.38
CA LEU A 535 -13.95 2.34 -27.05
C LEU A 535 -14.85 3.57 -27.27
N LEU A 536 -15.64 3.56 -28.36
CA LEU A 536 -16.57 4.64 -28.65
C LEU A 536 -17.77 4.63 -27.68
N ASN A 537 -18.31 3.46 -27.34
CA ASN A 537 -19.39 3.34 -26.36
C ASN A 537 -18.96 3.77 -24.96
N ASP A 538 -17.74 3.43 -24.55
CA ASP A 538 -17.15 3.85 -23.26
C ASP A 538 -16.96 5.38 -23.19
N ALA A 539 -16.68 6.00 -24.34
CA ALA A 539 -16.69 7.46 -24.49
C ALA A 539 -18.11 8.06 -24.59
N ASN A 540 -19.17 7.27 -24.38
CA ASN A 540 -20.58 7.66 -24.53
C ASN A 540 -20.90 8.21 -25.94
N LEU A 541 -20.31 7.61 -26.97
CA LEU A 541 -20.59 7.88 -28.39
C LEU A 541 -21.39 6.74 -29.02
N GLN A 542 -22.09 7.05 -30.10
CA GLN A 542 -22.82 6.05 -30.87
C GLN A 542 -22.03 5.63 -32.10
N VAL A 543 -22.10 4.35 -32.46
CA VAL A 543 -21.31 3.80 -33.57
C VAL A 543 -22.21 3.44 -34.73
N ASN A 544 -21.85 3.93 -35.91
CA ASN A 544 -22.41 3.49 -37.19
C ASN A 544 -21.29 2.90 -38.04
N THR A 545 -21.56 1.84 -38.80
CA THR A 545 -20.53 1.17 -39.59
C THR A 545 -20.95 1.01 -41.05
N THR A 546 -20.02 1.25 -41.97
CA THR A 546 -20.15 0.99 -43.41
C THR A 546 -18.97 0.15 -43.86
N GLU A 547 -19.15 -0.74 -44.85
CA GLU A 547 -18.05 -1.59 -45.33
C GLU A 547 -17.39 -1.02 -46.59
N VAL A 548 -16.06 -1.07 -46.64
CA VAL A 548 -15.24 -0.64 -47.78
C VAL A 548 -14.19 -1.69 -48.12
N GLU A 549 -13.96 -1.90 -49.41
CA GLU A 549 -12.90 -2.80 -49.85
C GLU A 549 -11.52 -2.24 -49.45
N SER A 550 -10.68 -3.09 -48.84
CA SER A 550 -9.39 -2.66 -48.29
C SER A 550 -8.35 -3.77 -48.37
N GLU A 551 -7.06 -3.37 -48.35
CA GLU A 551 -5.92 -4.27 -48.16
C GLU A 551 -5.78 -4.74 -46.71
N GLN A 552 -6.46 -4.07 -45.77
CA GLN A 552 -6.46 -4.45 -44.36
C GLN A 552 -7.26 -5.73 -44.13
N ALA A 553 -6.96 -6.42 -43.03
CA ALA A 553 -7.70 -7.62 -42.64
C ALA A 553 -9.20 -7.32 -42.48
N PRO A 554 -10.10 -8.20 -42.96
CA PRO A 554 -11.55 -8.02 -42.81
C PRO A 554 -11.95 -7.78 -41.34
N GLY A 555 -12.84 -6.82 -41.12
CA GLY A 555 -13.28 -6.42 -39.77
C GLY A 555 -12.39 -5.36 -39.09
N THR A 556 -11.37 -4.83 -39.78
CA THR A 556 -10.52 -3.73 -39.28
C THR A 556 -11.11 -2.37 -39.63
N VAL A 557 -11.02 -1.38 -38.74
CA VAL A 557 -11.44 0.00 -39.03
C VAL A 557 -10.44 0.67 -39.98
N VAL A 558 -10.90 1.02 -41.18
CA VAL A 558 -10.14 1.72 -42.22
C VAL A 558 -10.09 3.22 -41.96
N SER A 559 -11.24 3.80 -41.59
CA SER A 559 -11.37 5.23 -41.35
C SER A 559 -12.50 5.52 -40.34
N GLN A 560 -12.45 6.72 -39.75
CA GLN A 560 -13.51 7.29 -38.91
C GLN A 560 -13.84 8.70 -39.39
N ASP A 561 -15.13 9.07 -39.41
CA ASP A 561 -15.58 10.37 -39.93
C ASP A 561 -15.26 11.54 -38.98
N LYS A 562 -15.17 11.29 -37.67
CA LYS A 562 -14.77 12.27 -36.66
C LYS A 562 -13.28 12.15 -36.39
N ALA A 563 -12.57 13.28 -36.44
CA ALA A 563 -11.14 13.31 -36.17
C ALA A 563 -10.83 12.78 -34.76
N PRO A 564 -9.81 11.94 -34.58
CA PRO A 564 -9.32 11.56 -33.27
C PRO A 564 -9.03 12.78 -32.40
N GLU A 565 -9.26 12.65 -31.10
CA GLU A 565 -9.06 13.69 -30.08
C GLU A 565 -9.95 14.93 -30.23
N SER A 566 -10.84 14.97 -31.23
CA SER A 566 -11.81 16.06 -31.35
C SER A 566 -12.88 15.99 -30.27
N LEU A 567 -13.40 17.15 -29.85
CA LEU A 567 -14.52 17.25 -28.92
C LEU A 567 -15.84 17.22 -29.68
N VAL A 568 -16.69 16.28 -29.30
CA VAL A 568 -18.03 16.07 -29.87
C VAL A 568 -19.05 16.00 -28.75
N LYS A 569 -20.34 16.17 -29.06
CA LYS A 569 -21.38 16.02 -28.04
C LYS A 569 -21.50 14.55 -27.62
N GLN A 570 -21.85 14.34 -26.35
CA GLN A 570 -22.27 13.01 -25.90
C GLN A 570 -23.37 12.45 -26.80
N ARG A 571 -23.34 11.13 -27.01
CA ARG A 571 -24.24 10.36 -27.88
C ARG A 571 -24.18 10.74 -29.35
N GLN A 572 -23.18 11.51 -29.77
CA GLN A 572 -22.97 11.79 -31.18
C GLN A 572 -22.57 10.51 -31.92
N VAL A 573 -23.08 10.36 -33.14
CA VAL A 573 -22.76 9.22 -34.01
C VAL A 573 -21.40 9.43 -34.67
N VAL A 574 -20.52 8.43 -34.51
CA VAL A 574 -19.25 8.27 -35.23
C VAL A 574 -19.44 7.15 -36.25
N THR A 575 -19.18 7.46 -37.52
CA THR A 575 -19.27 6.50 -38.62
C THR A 575 -17.88 5.92 -38.91
N LEU A 576 -17.78 4.60 -38.90
CA LEU A 576 -16.57 3.84 -39.18
C LEU A 576 -16.69 3.14 -40.53
N GLU A 577 -15.64 3.23 -41.33
CA GLU A 577 -15.48 2.38 -42.51
C GLU A 577 -14.73 1.11 -42.11
N ILE A 578 -15.34 -0.05 -42.30
CA ILE A 578 -14.81 -1.36 -41.93
C ILE A 578 -14.28 -2.07 -43.17
N ALA A 579 -13.08 -2.61 -43.07
CA ALA A 579 -12.44 -3.37 -44.14
C ALA A 579 -13.25 -4.63 -44.44
N LYS A 580 -13.60 -4.80 -45.72
CA LYS A 580 -13.99 -6.09 -46.30
C LYS A 580 -12.95 -6.52 -47.34
N ALA A 581 -12.92 -7.83 -47.61
CA ALA A 581 -12.03 -8.39 -48.62
C ALA A 581 -12.29 -7.74 -49.99
N ARG A 582 -11.21 -7.38 -50.69
CA ARG A 582 -11.29 -6.96 -52.09
C ARG A 582 -11.84 -8.09 -52.95
N THR A 583 -12.65 -7.73 -53.93
CA THR A 583 -13.15 -8.68 -54.94
C THR A 583 -12.39 -8.58 -56.26
N THR A 584 -11.60 -7.52 -56.44
CA THR A 584 -10.83 -7.25 -57.66
C THR A 584 -9.34 -7.08 -57.37
N ALA A 585 -8.53 -7.26 -58.42
CA ALA A 585 -7.12 -6.91 -58.45
C ALA A 585 -6.75 -6.29 -59.80
N THR A 586 -5.72 -5.43 -59.80
CA THR A 586 -5.18 -4.85 -61.03
C THR A 586 -4.16 -5.79 -61.64
N VAL A 587 -4.26 -6.08 -62.94
CA VAL A 587 -3.30 -6.91 -63.67
C VAL A 587 -1.92 -6.22 -63.68
N PRO A 588 -0.87 -6.79 -63.05
CA PRO A 588 0.47 -6.23 -63.05
C PRO A 588 1.13 -6.31 -64.43
N SER A 589 2.07 -5.41 -64.70
CA SER A 589 2.89 -5.47 -65.92
C SER A 589 3.95 -6.57 -65.81
N VAL A 590 3.80 -7.60 -66.64
CA VAL A 590 4.73 -8.75 -66.71
C VAL A 590 5.45 -8.87 -68.06
N ALA A 591 5.26 -7.90 -68.96
CA ALA A 591 5.91 -7.90 -70.26
C ALA A 591 7.45 -7.84 -70.11
N GLY A 592 8.17 -8.67 -70.86
CA GLY A 592 9.63 -8.81 -70.78
C GLY A 592 10.13 -9.79 -69.71
N GLN A 593 9.26 -10.28 -68.82
CA GLN A 593 9.59 -11.38 -67.90
C GLN A 593 9.55 -12.72 -68.64
N ASN A 594 10.15 -13.76 -68.06
CA ASN A 594 9.87 -15.12 -68.52
C ASN A 594 8.53 -15.64 -67.98
N TYR A 595 7.99 -16.71 -68.58
CA TYR A 595 6.69 -17.24 -68.19
C TYR A 595 6.55 -17.55 -66.69
N ASP A 596 7.53 -18.22 -66.08
CA ASP A 596 7.45 -18.60 -64.66
C ASP A 596 7.51 -17.39 -63.73
N GLN A 597 8.31 -16.37 -64.08
CA GLN A 597 8.35 -15.09 -63.38
C GLN A 597 7.03 -14.33 -63.49
N ALA A 598 6.39 -14.35 -64.66
CA ALA A 598 5.10 -13.71 -64.88
C ALA A 598 3.98 -14.38 -64.07
N VAL A 599 3.99 -15.72 -64.00
CA VAL A 599 3.05 -16.49 -63.16
C VAL A 599 3.24 -16.14 -61.68
N GLN A 600 4.48 -16.05 -61.20
CA GLN A 600 4.75 -15.65 -59.82
C GLN A 600 4.29 -14.22 -59.51
N THR A 601 4.54 -13.28 -60.43
CA THR A 601 4.12 -11.88 -60.30
C THR A 601 2.59 -11.76 -60.27
N LEU A 602 1.88 -12.49 -61.13
CA LEU A 602 0.41 -12.53 -61.13
C LEU A 602 -0.16 -13.19 -59.88
N ALA A 603 0.45 -14.29 -59.42
CA ALA A 603 0.05 -14.96 -58.18
C ALA A 603 0.21 -14.07 -56.94
N GLN A 604 1.26 -13.24 -56.88
CA GLN A 604 1.45 -12.24 -55.80
C GLN A 604 0.35 -11.17 -55.79
N ALA A 605 -0.22 -10.85 -56.96
CA ALA A 605 -1.39 -9.97 -57.07
C ALA A 605 -2.73 -10.71 -56.82
N GLY A 606 -2.70 -11.98 -56.41
CA GLY A 606 -3.90 -12.83 -56.21
C GLY A 606 -4.52 -13.37 -57.50
N LEU A 607 -3.92 -13.10 -58.67
CA LEU A 607 -4.38 -13.56 -59.98
C LEU A 607 -3.76 -14.93 -60.32
N THR A 608 -4.43 -15.99 -59.87
CA THR A 608 -3.90 -17.36 -59.95
C THR A 608 -4.43 -18.18 -61.13
N ASN A 609 -5.54 -17.75 -61.76
CA ASN A 609 -6.10 -18.40 -62.94
C ASN A 609 -5.40 -17.89 -64.21
N VAL A 610 -4.28 -18.51 -64.58
CA VAL A 610 -3.44 -18.06 -65.72
C VAL A 610 -3.37 -19.12 -66.81
N LYS A 611 -3.36 -18.69 -68.07
CA LYS A 611 -3.25 -19.57 -69.24
C LYS A 611 -2.12 -19.11 -70.15
N ARG A 612 -1.25 -20.04 -70.55
CA ARG A 612 -0.19 -19.78 -71.52
C ARG A 612 -0.72 -19.77 -72.95
N VAL A 613 -0.39 -18.73 -73.71
CA VAL A 613 -0.67 -18.63 -75.16
C VAL A 613 0.63 -18.32 -75.89
N ASP A 614 1.08 -19.23 -76.74
CA ASP A 614 2.37 -19.07 -77.41
C ASP A 614 2.23 -18.44 -78.82
N GLU A 615 2.90 -17.31 -79.06
CA GLU A 615 2.84 -16.52 -80.32
C GLU A 615 4.21 -16.43 -81.02
N ALA A 616 4.22 -16.27 -82.34
CA ALA A 616 5.45 -16.03 -83.10
C ALA A 616 5.90 -14.57 -82.93
N SER A 617 7.16 -14.35 -82.60
CA SER A 617 7.73 -13.02 -82.36
C SER A 617 9.24 -13.03 -82.55
N GLU A 618 9.81 -11.86 -82.84
CA GLU A 618 11.27 -11.64 -82.93
C GLU A 618 11.96 -11.64 -81.56
N ARG A 619 11.17 -11.61 -80.47
CA ARG A 619 11.69 -11.67 -79.10
C ARG A 619 12.21 -13.08 -78.73
N PRO A 620 13.19 -13.20 -77.82
CA PRO A 620 13.63 -14.47 -77.27
C PRO A 620 12.49 -15.42 -76.90
N ALA A 621 12.68 -16.71 -77.15
CA ALA A 621 11.72 -17.72 -76.74
C ALA A 621 11.51 -17.67 -75.21
N ASN A 622 10.28 -17.91 -74.77
CA ASN A 622 9.84 -17.88 -73.36
C ASN A 622 9.72 -16.48 -72.73
N GLU A 623 9.90 -15.38 -73.48
CA GLU A 623 9.62 -14.02 -73.01
C GLU A 623 8.13 -13.66 -73.17
N VAL A 624 7.53 -13.05 -72.14
CA VAL A 624 6.15 -12.57 -72.16
C VAL A 624 6.03 -11.29 -72.99
N LEU A 625 5.13 -11.31 -73.97
CA LEU A 625 4.83 -10.21 -74.86
C LEU A 625 3.79 -9.26 -74.27
N ARG A 626 2.69 -9.83 -73.76
CA ARG A 626 1.53 -9.11 -73.20
C ARG A 626 0.66 -10.05 -72.38
N THR A 627 -0.27 -9.48 -71.63
CA THR A 627 -1.39 -10.19 -70.99
C THR A 627 -2.72 -9.79 -71.64
N ASP A 628 -3.71 -10.66 -71.52
CA ASP A 628 -5.11 -10.35 -71.82
C ASP A 628 -5.99 -10.86 -70.65
N PRO A 629 -6.65 -9.99 -69.87
CA PRO A 629 -6.68 -8.53 -69.97
C PRO A 629 -5.31 -7.84 -69.83
N ALA A 630 -5.19 -6.65 -70.42
CA ALA A 630 -3.93 -5.91 -70.46
C ALA A 630 -3.51 -5.41 -69.07
N ALA A 631 -2.20 -5.24 -68.86
CA ALA A 631 -1.67 -4.66 -67.62
C ALA A 631 -2.33 -3.31 -67.29
N GLY A 632 -2.67 -3.11 -66.01
CA GLY A 632 -3.43 -1.95 -65.53
C GLY A 632 -4.95 -2.13 -65.57
N THR A 633 -5.47 -3.22 -66.15
CA THR A 633 -6.91 -3.54 -66.10
C THR A 633 -7.27 -4.09 -64.72
N GLU A 634 -8.41 -3.68 -64.18
CA GLU A 634 -9.00 -4.25 -62.97
C GLU A 634 -9.85 -5.47 -63.34
N VAL A 635 -9.61 -6.59 -62.67
CA VAL A 635 -10.27 -7.89 -62.93
C VAL A 635 -10.73 -8.51 -61.61
N GLU A 636 -11.76 -9.36 -61.65
CA GLU A 636 -12.23 -10.06 -60.45
C GLU A 636 -11.27 -11.19 -60.06
N PHE A 637 -11.15 -11.48 -58.77
CA PHE A 637 -10.40 -12.64 -58.32
C PHE A 637 -11.02 -13.93 -58.87
N GLY A 638 -10.29 -14.61 -59.75
CA GLY A 638 -10.73 -15.83 -60.44
C GLY A 638 -10.85 -15.69 -61.95
N ASP A 639 -10.85 -14.46 -62.48
CA ASP A 639 -10.79 -14.21 -63.92
C ASP A 639 -9.52 -14.81 -64.53
N GLN A 640 -9.66 -15.36 -65.75
CA GLN A 640 -8.54 -15.95 -66.46
C GLN A 640 -7.66 -14.87 -67.09
N ILE A 641 -6.34 -14.95 -66.84
CA ILE A 641 -5.34 -14.09 -67.47
C ILE A 641 -4.58 -14.90 -68.52
N ASP A 642 -4.74 -14.56 -69.79
CA ASP A 642 -3.99 -15.15 -70.90
C ASP A 642 -2.61 -14.46 -70.99
N ILE A 643 -1.55 -15.23 -70.76
CA ILE A 643 -0.15 -14.79 -70.85
C ILE A 643 0.37 -15.15 -72.23
N HIS A 644 0.58 -14.14 -73.08
CA HIS A 644 1.09 -14.33 -74.43
C HIS A 644 2.61 -14.38 -74.43
N VAL A 645 3.20 -15.50 -74.81
CA VAL A 645 4.64 -15.80 -74.71
C VAL A 645 5.27 -16.01 -76.09
N SER A 646 6.46 -15.48 -76.32
CA SER A 646 7.19 -15.67 -77.58
C SER A 646 7.67 -17.12 -77.76
N LYS A 647 7.43 -17.69 -78.94
CA LYS A 647 8.05 -18.96 -79.41
C LYS A 647 9.45 -18.76 -80.02
N GLY A 648 9.92 -17.52 -80.15
CA GLY A 648 11.15 -17.18 -80.89
C GLY A 648 11.02 -17.29 -82.41
N ASN A 649 12.03 -16.81 -83.14
CA ASN A 649 12.05 -16.85 -84.61
C ASN A 649 12.03 -18.30 -85.12
N GLN A 650 10.95 -18.69 -85.81
CA GLN A 650 10.94 -19.89 -86.64
C GLN A 650 11.85 -19.66 -87.86
N PRO A 651 12.87 -20.49 -88.12
CA PRO A 651 13.63 -20.40 -89.36
C PRO A 651 12.69 -20.65 -90.54
N GLN A 652 12.59 -19.69 -91.46
CA GLN A 652 11.88 -19.88 -92.73
C GLN A 652 12.40 -21.15 -93.42
N GLY A 653 11.46 -22.03 -93.77
CA GLY A 653 11.74 -23.31 -94.43
C GLY A 653 12.62 -23.16 -95.67
N ASN A 654 13.65 -23.98 -95.72
CA ASN A 654 14.60 -24.09 -96.81
C ASN A 654 13.87 -24.53 -98.11
N GLY A 655 13.93 -23.70 -99.15
CA GLY A 655 13.48 -24.05 -100.49
C GLY A 655 14.27 -25.22 -101.08
N THR A 656 13.54 -26.15 -101.69
CA THR A 656 13.95 -27.40 -102.33
C THR A 656 15.08 -27.24 -103.37
N PRO A 657 16.03 -28.19 -103.49
CA PRO A 657 17.07 -28.15 -104.52
C PRO A 657 16.60 -28.80 -105.84
N THR A 658 16.71 -28.10 -106.97
CA THR A 658 16.60 -28.71 -108.30
C THR A 658 17.97 -28.94 -108.92
N LYS A 659 18.17 -30.18 -109.38
CA LYS A 659 19.37 -30.78 -109.96
C LYS A 659 19.40 -30.60 -111.49
N ASN A 660 20.59 -30.23 -112.02
CA ASN A 660 21.27 -30.71 -113.24
C ASN A 660 20.66 -30.45 -114.64
N PRO A 661 21.42 -30.56 -115.76
CA PRO A 661 22.58 -31.44 -116.05
C PRO A 661 23.97 -30.86 -115.84
#